data_AF-A0A841TXZ6-F1
#
_entry.id   AF-A0A841TXZ6-F1
#
_cell.length_a   1.000
_cell.length_b   1.000
_cell.length_c   1.000
_cell.angle_alpha   90.00
_cell.angle_beta   90.00
_cell.angle_gamma   90.00
#
_symmetry.space_group_name_H-M   'P 1'
#
loop_
_entity.id
_entity.type
_entity.pdbx_description
1 polymer ?
#
loop_
_entity_poly.entity_id
_entity_poly.type
_entity_poly.pdbx_seq_one_letter_code
_entity_poly.pdbx_strand_id
1 'polypeptide(L)'
;MKALMNTFAADPDLVSILAGIRGGMREQLVAGLSGSARQVMIATQFRELQRPMLVVTHNMFSAQKIAEDLQECLSADEVLLYPANELIAAETAISSPETSARRMDVLLQLAEGFRGVVVVPFSGVRRFQPDRTTLSQARVELKVGDTLPMGDFLSRMIGLGYERVDRVEQKGHLSVRGGIADFYPLTSAEAVRVEWFDDEIDSIRTFDPADQRSIEKLDAYVVRPCREIIADERRFANAAQHASELLEKQLERMSDRQAKERLQTEISREIDFLRQNVYFSEIYKYISLLYPERQTLLDFMPKDTLLVMDEPNRLTETARQLERDESEWTTHLLQQGKSLPGFVLALEAEQALYPKAFQTVYLSLFVRQIPHTQPQNIVNVVCRSMQNFHGQMNVLKAEMERWRKSGAHIVMLAGNAERADRMKRVLEDYHIDQPEIAQGNLQSGFELPSVKLVVITEGEMFTQKQRKARRVDRRMDNAERIKSYTELKVGDYVVHQNHGIGKYLGIGTLEINGIHKDYLHIVYAGGDRLSVPVEQFDLIQKYVGSEEKEPKISKLGGSEWTRVKSKVRSSVKDIADDLIKLYAERQATKGYGFGPDTPYQQEFEAMFPYDETPDQLRAIDEIKKDMQQSRPMDRLLCGDVGYGKTEVAVRAAFKAAIEGKQVAVLVPTTILAQQHYETFRERFSGYPFQIRVLSRFRSRKEQTETMKGIKAGTVDVVIGTHRLLSQDVVFKDLGLLIVDEEQRFGVSHKEKLKRLKTNVDVLTLTATPIPRTLHMSMLGVRDLSVIETPPENRFPVQTYVVEYSPTLVREAIERELARDGQVYFLFNRVQGIYQMAEQITALVPDAKVAVAHGQMSEQELERTILDFLDGEYDVLVSTSIIETGVDIPNVNTLIVHDADKMGLSQLYQLRGRVGRSNRIAYAYFTYQRDKVLTEVAEKRLQSIKEFTELGSGFKIAMRDLAIRGAGNLLGAEQHGFIASVGFDLYSQMLAEEIQARKLERFGEEAVPAVPVNTQLDLGVDAYLPPDYIYDSIQKIEIYKKVAAAASLEDVGDLFEELTDRFGDPPKSVLNLLAVARLKVYGRIYGIESLNRKGDDVLIKCEERRAADVDEAKLKALELRLKGKLQRVSLNPQLVLKLNVRGLDDDAMLAFVEEFLVQYKEVTKIKGELQDVAP
;
A
#
# COMPACT_ATOMS: atom_id res chain seq x y z
N MET A 1 22.91 -25.39 9.43
CA MET A 1 22.59 -25.95 8.10
C MET A 1 23.70 -26.81 7.49
N LYS A 2 24.97 -26.37 7.38
CA LYS A 2 26.05 -27.22 6.82
C LYS A 2 26.25 -28.57 7.53
N ALA A 3 26.23 -28.59 8.86
CA ALA A 3 26.35 -29.82 9.65
C ALA A 3 25.21 -30.82 9.34
N LEU A 4 23.98 -30.31 9.22
CA LEU A 4 22.80 -31.11 8.87
C LEU A 4 22.90 -31.73 7.47
N MET A 5 23.37 -30.98 6.47
CA MET A 5 23.64 -31.52 5.13
C MET A 5 24.75 -32.57 5.12
N ASN A 6 25.82 -32.38 5.91
CA ASN A 6 26.90 -33.37 6.00
C ASN A 6 26.41 -34.70 6.61
N THR A 7 25.56 -34.64 7.63
CA THR A 7 24.95 -35.84 8.24
C THR A 7 24.01 -36.53 7.25
N PHE A 8 23.25 -35.76 6.47
CA PHE A 8 22.40 -36.28 5.41
C PHE A 8 23.24 -36.90 4.26
N ALA A 9 24.38 -36.31 3.91
CA ALA A 9 25.29 -36.81 2.86
C ALA A 9 25.87 -38.21 3.17
N ALA A 10 25.96 -38.57 4.45
CA ALA A 10 26.38 -39.90 4.89
C ALA A 10 25.28 -40.96 4.81
N ASP A 11 24.05 -40.58 4.44
CA ASP A 11 22.92 -41.50 4.34
C ASP A 11 23.14 -42.53 3.21
N PRO A 12 23.02 -43.85 3.49
CA PRO A 12 23.26 -44.89 2.49
C PRO A 12 22.35 -44.79 1.26
N ASP A 13 21.10 -44.37 1.45
CA ASP A 13 20.13 -44.23 0.37
C ASP A 13 20.51 -43.03 -0.52
N LEU A 14 20.93 -41.91 0.06
CA LEU A 14 21.46 -40.77 -0.70
C LEU A 14 22.76 -41.13 -1.43
N VAL A 15 23.68 -41.86 -0.81
CA VAL A 15 24.92 -42.32 -1.46
C VAL A 15 24.60 -43.19 -2.68
N SER A 16 23.59 -44.07 -2.60
CA SER A 16 23.11 -44.86 -3.73
C SER A 16 22.59 -43.97 -4.87
N ILE A 17 21.80 -42.95 -4.54
CA ILE A 17 21.25 -42.00 -5.52
C ILE A 17 22.39 -41.24 -6.22
N LEU A 18 23.34 -40.70 -5.45
CA LEU A 18 24.50 -39.97 -5.98
C LEU A 18 25.40 -40.85 -6.85
N ALA A 19 25.63 -42.10 -6.44
CA ALA A 19 26.38 -43.08 -7.23
C ALA A 19 25.66 -43.39 -8.56
N GLY A 20 24.34 -43.53 -8.55
CA GLY A 20 23.52 -43.68 -9.76
C GLY A 20 23.65 -42.50 -10.72
N ILE A 21 23.61 -41.27 -10.19
CA ILE A 21 23.75 -40.04 -10.99
C ILE A 21 25.15 -39.98 -11.61
N ARG A 22 26.21 -40.16 -10.81
CA ARG A 22 27.61 -40.16 -11.26
C ARG A 22 27.90 -41.31 -12.24
N GLY A 23 27.22 -42.44 -12.08
CA GLY A 23 27.28 -43.61 -12.96
C GLY A 23 26.51 -43.45 -14.28
N GLY A 24 25.84 -42.32 -14.51
CA GLY A 24 25.15 -42.03 -15.78
C GLY A 24 23.74 -42.62 -15.89
N MET A 25 23.11 -43.04 -14.79
CA MET A 25 21.70 -43.46 -14.81
C MET A 25 20.81 -42.29 -15.27
N ARG A 26 19.92 -42.56 -16.23
CA ARG A 26 19.02 -41.55 -16.79
C ARG A 26 17.86 -41.22 -15.86
N GLU A 27 17.27 -42.24 -15.24
CA GLU A 27 16.07 -42.07 -14.43
C GLU A 27 16.22 -42.79 -13.09
N GLN A 28 15.87 -42.12 -11.99
CA GLN A 28 15.82 -42.70 -10.65
C GLN A 28 14.55 -42.26 -9.92
N LEU A 29 13.99 -43.14 -9.09
CA LEU A 29 12.81 -42.86 -8.26
C LEU A 29 13.20 -42.92 -6.79
N VAL A 30 12.91 -41.83 -6.06
CA VAL A 30 13.11 -41.72 -4.62
C VAL A 30 11.75 -41.61 -3.96
N ALA A 31 11.44 -42.57 -3.10
CA ALA A 31 10.19 -42.63 -2.35
C ALA A 31 10.44 -42.38 -0.85
N GLY A 32 9.41 -41.94 -0.13
CA GLY A 32 9.37 -41.93 1.33
C GLY A 32 9.86 -40.65 2.03
N LEU A 33 10.42 -39.69 1.29
CA LEU A 33 10.79 -38.38 1.84
C LEU A 33 9.58 -37.46 2.01
N SER A 34 9.38 -36.94 3.22
CA SER A 34 8.29 -36.02 3.59
C SER A 34 8.81 -34.69 4.10
N GLY A 35 7.99 -33.63 3.95
CA GLY A 35 8.29 -32.30 4.46
C GLY A 35 9.65 -31.77 4.00
N SER A 36 10.32 -31.01 4.87
CA SER A 36 11.60 -30.33 4.59
C SER A 36 12.78 -31.29 4.38
N ALA A 37 12.64 -32.58 4.71
CA ALA A 37 13.68 -33.59 4.44
C ALA A 37 13.98 -33.70 2.95
N ARG A 38 12.96 -33.52 2.10
CA ARG A 38 13.07 -33.53 0.64
C ARG A 38 13.97 -32.38 0.14
N GLN A 39 13.79 -31.18 0.66
CA GLN A 39 14.54 -29.98 0.29
C GLN A 39 15.98 -30.08 0.79
N VAL A 40 16.20 -30.58 2.00
CA VAL A 40 17.56 -30.86 2.51
C VAL A 40 18.28 -31.86 1.60
N MET A 41 17.59 -32.91 1.14
CA MET A 41 18.14 -33.90 0.21
C MET A 41 18.51 -33.26 -1.14
N ILE A 42 17.64 -32.41 -1.71
CA ILE A 42 17.93 -31.65 -2.94
C ILE A 42 19.15 -30.74 -2.74
N ALA A 43 19.20 -29.96 -1.65
CA ALA A 43 20.33 -29.10 -1.33
C ALA A 43 21.64 -29.88 -1.16
N THR A 44 21.58 -31.05 -0.51
CA THR A 44 22.74 -31.93 -0.32
C THR A 44 23.22 -32.49 -1.65
N GLN A 45 22.32 -32.94 -2.53
CA GLN A 45 22.68 -33.35 -3.89
C GLN A 45 23.35 -32.21 -4.67
N PHE A 46 22.83 -30.98 -4.57
CA PHE A 46 23.40 -29.81 -5.24
C PHE A 46 24.85 -29.57 -4.81
N ARG A 47 25.12 -29.63 -3.50
CA ARG A 47 26.47 -29.49 -2.94
C ARG A 47 27.40 -30.65 -3.33
N GLU A 48 26.93 -31.89 -3.35
CA GLU A 48 27.74 -33.08 -3.67
C GLU A 48 28.03 -33.25 -5.16
N LEU A 49 27.13 -32.80 -6.02
CA LEU A 49 27.26 -32.92 -7.47
C LEU A 49 27.87 -31.68 -8.11
N GLN A 50 27.71 -30.49 -7.51
CA GLN A 50 28.12 -29.20 -8.08
C GLN A 50 27.55 -29.00 -9.50
N ARG A 51 26.32 -29.48 -9.72
CA ARG A 51 25.59 -29.42 -10.99
C ARG A 51 24.33 -28.56 -10.82
N PRO A 52 23.94 -27.79 -11.85
CA PRO A 52 22.68 -27.05 -11.81
C PRO A 52 21.49 -28.00 -11.68
N MET A 53 20.42 -27.53 -11.04
CA MET A 53 19.21 -28.32 -10.83
C MET A 53 17.98 -27.56 -11.26
N LEU A 54 17.03 -28.28 -11.88
CA LEU A 54 15.68 -27.78 -12.15
C LEU A 54 14.69 -28.60 -11.35
N VAL A 55 13.98 -27.98 -10.41
CA VAL A 55 12.98 -28.63 -9.57
C VAL A 55 11.60 -28.23 -10.07
N VAL A 56 10.85 -29.20 -10.60
CA VAL A 56 9.51 -28.98 -11.15
C VAL A 56 8.46 -29.44 -10.16
N THR A 57 7.55 -28.54 -9.78
CA THR A 57 6.43 -28.78 -8.87
C THR A 57 5.09 -28.68 -9.58
N HIS A 58 4.02 -29.24 -9.02
CA HIS A 58 2.70 -29.20 -9.64
C HIS A 58 2.08 -27.80 -9.70
N ASN A 59 2.27 -26.97 -8.68
CA ASN A 59 1.75 -25.60 -8.65
C ASN A 59 2.73 -24.60 -8.02
N MET A 60 2.38 -23.32 -8.13
CA MET A 60 3.20 -22.20 -7.64
C MET A 60 3.39 -22.23 -6.12
N PHE A 61 2.38 -22.67 -5.37
CA PHE A 61 2.47 -22.78 -3.91
C PHE A 61 3.55 -23.79 -3.50
N SER A 62 3.56 -24.96 -4.12
CA SER A 62 4.58 -25.98 -3.86
C SER A 62 5.97 -25.52 -4.30
N ALA A 63 6.07 -24.77 -5.40
CA ALA A 63 7.33 -24.18 -5.85
C ALA A 63 7.89 -23.21 -4.79
N GLN A 64 7.05 -22.31 -4.28
CA GLN A 64 7.44 -21.36 -3.23
C GLN A 64 7.87 -22.07 -1.95
N LYS A 65 7.10 -23.08 -1.52
CA LYS A 65 7.39 -23.87 -0.32
C LYS A 65 8.75 -24.55 -0.40
N ILE A 66 9.08 -25.13 -1.56
CA ILE A 66 10.38 -25.76 -1.80
C ILE A 66 11.50 -24.72 -1.88
N ALA A 67 11.28 -23.59 -2.56
CA ALA A 67 12.28 -22.54 -2.69
C ALA A 67 12.67 -21.92 -1.34
N GLU A 68 11.70 -21.68 -0.44
CA GLU A 68 11.95 -21.12 0.90
C GLU A 68 12.84 -22.04 1.74
N ASP A 69 12.52 -23.34 1.83
CA ASP A 69 13.35 -24.31 2.56
C ASP A 69 14.74 -24.48 1.92
N LEU A 70 14.83 -24.41 0.59
CA LEU A 70 16.11 -24.48 -0.13
C LEU A 70 16.97 -23.24 0.14
N GLN A 71 16.39 -22.04 0.22
CA GLN A 71 17.10 -20.79 0.56
C GLN A 71 17.58 -20.73 2.02
N GLU A 72 17.04 -21.58 2.89
CA GLU A 72 17.59 -21.77 4.24
C GLU A 72 18.79 -22.74 4.23
N CYS A 73 18.84 -23.68 3.26
CA CYS A 73 19.96 -24.63 3.10
C CYS A 73 21.12 -24.08 2.24
N LEU A 74 20.79 -23.27 1.23
CA LEU A 74 21.67 -22.68 0.22
C LEU A 74 21.59 -21.15 0.32
N SER A 75 22.53 -20.39 -0.27
CA SER A 75 22.39 -18.92 -0.26
C SER A 75 21.24 -18.48 -1.17
N ALA A 76 20.67 -17.31 -0.90
CA ALA A 76 19.61 -16.72 -1.73
C ALA A 76 20.03 -16.61 -3.21
N ASP A 77 21.30 -16.31 -3.47
CA ASP A 77 21.88 -16.20 -4.82
C ASP A 77 22.07 -17.56 -5.51
N GLU A 78 21.85 -18.68 -4.83
CA GLU A 78 21.97 -20.03 -5.42
C GLU A 78 20.60 -20.64 -5.77
N VAL A 79 19.50 -20.04 -5.32
CA VAL A 79 18.15 -20.58 -5.47
C VAL A 79 17.21 -19.55 -6.09
N LEU A 80 16.77 -19.82 -7.31
CA LEU A 80 15.80 -18.99 -8.03
C LEU A 80 14.42 -19.65 -8.05
N LEU A 81 13.38 -18.87 -7.75
CA LEU A 81 11.98 -19.26 -7.90
C LEU A 81 11.41 -18.63 -9.16
N TYR A 82 11.04 -19.43 -10.15
CA TYR A 82 10.38 -18.97 -11.36
C TYR A 82 8.86 -18.93 -11.17
N PRO A 83 8.21 -17.75 -11.12
CA PRO A 83 6.77 -17.68 -10.92
C PRO A 83 5.98 -17.83 -12.23
N ALA A 84 4.97 -18.69 -12.24
CA ALA A 84 4.03 -18.79 -13.35
C ALA A 84 2.61 -19.09 -12.86
N ASN A 85 1.62 -18.42 -13.45
CA ASN A 85 0.22 -18.72 -13.17
C ASN A 85 -0.24 -19.94 -13.97
N GLU A 86 -1.30 -20.60 -13.51
CA GLU A 86 -1.82 -21.83 -14.12
C GLU A 86 -2.56 -21.53 -15.44
N LEU A 87 -3.39 -20.47 -15.49
CA LEU A 87 -4.06 -20.05 -16.72
C LEU A 87 -3.28 -18.96 -17.47
N ILE A 88 -2.94 -19.21 -18.73
CA ILE A 88 -2.38 -18.20 -19.66
C ILE A 88 -3.37 -17.04 -19.86
N ALA A 89 -4.68 -17.32 -19.87
CA ALA A 89 -5.76 -16.34 -19.94
C ALA A 89 -5.84 -15.42 -18.72
N ALA A 90 -5.47 -15.93 -17.54
CA ALA A 90 -5.37 -15.11 -16.34
C ALA A 90 -4.21 -14.13 -16.50
N GLU A 91 -3.06 -14.53 -17.05
CA GLU A 91 -1.92 -13.63 -17.14
C GLU A 91 -2.10 -12.43 -18.08
N THR A 92 -2.77 -12.60 -19.22
CA THR A 92 -3.07 -11.48 -20.14
C THR A 92 -4.01 -10.45 -19.54
N ALA A 93 -4.81 -10.81 -18.53
CA ALA A 93 -5.72 -9.91 -17.83
C ALA A 93 -5.24 -9.50 -16.41
N ILE A 94 -4.30 -10.23 -15.80
CA ILE A 94 -4.09 -10.27 -14.34
C ILE A 94 -2.61 -10.20 -13.91
N SER A 95 -1.61 -10.29 -14.80
CA SER A 95 -0.21 -10.33 -14.32
C SER A 95 0.16 -9.07 -13.53
N SER A 96 0.47 -9.22 -12.24
CA SER A 96 1.02 -8.12 -11.46
C SER A 96 2.42 -7.77 -12.02
N PRO A 97 2.76 -6.48 -12.17
CA PRO A 97 4.09 -6.07 -12.64
C PRO A 97 5.22 -6.73 -11.84
N GLU A 98 4.99 -7.00 -10.56
CA GLU A 98 5.92 -7.69 -9.66
C GLU A 98 6.19 -9.15 -10.05
N THR A 99 5.16 -9.89 -10.46
CA THR A 99 5.31 -11.31 -10.85
C THR A 99 6.06 -11.41 -12.18
N SER A 100 5.68 -10.57 -13.15
CA SER A 100 6.40 -10.45 -14.42
C SER A 100 7.86 -10.02 -14.21
N ALA A 101 8.12 -9.08 -13.29
CA ALA A 101 9.47 -8.64 -12.93
C ALA A 101 10.34 -9.79 -12.40
N ARG A 102 9.82 -10.57 -11.44
CA ARG A 102 10.54 -11.72 -10.88
C ARG A 102 10.81 -12.79 -11.92
N ARG A 103 9.82 -13.09 -12.77
CA ARG A 103 9.97 -14.05 -13.86
C ARG A 103 11.04 -13.60 -14.85
N MET A 104 11.00 -12.33 -15.23
CA MET A 104 11.98 -11.74 -16.13
C MET A 104 13.40 -11.78 -15.54
N ASP A 105 13.55 -11.47 -14.26
CA ASP A 105 14.85 -11.54 -13.58
C ASP A 105 15.44 -12.96 -13.61
N VAL A 106 14.63 -13.98 -13.32
CA VAL A 106 15.07 -15.38 -13.41
C VAL A 106 15.50 -15.76 -14.83
N LEU A 107 14.74 -15.35 -15.85
CA LEU A 107 15.08 -15.62 -17.25
C LEU A 107 16.39 -14.94 -17.66
N LEU A 108 16.61 -13.70 -17.23
CA LEU A 108 17.84 -12.96 -17.50
C LEU A 108 19.06 -13.62 -16.84
N GLN A 109 18.95 -13.98 -15.56
CA GLN A 109 20.03 -14.70 -14.86
C GLN A 109 20.34 -16.04 -15.53
N LEU A 110 19.31 -16.78 -15.97
CA LEU A 110 19.48 -18.01 -16.72
C LEU A 110 20.16 -17.79 -18.09
N ALA A 111 19.79 -16.72 -18.80
CA ALA A 111 20.42 -16.36 -20.07
C ALA A 111 21.92 -16.05 -19.88
N GLU A 112 22.26 -15.38 -18.77
CA GLU A 112 23.64 -15.04 -18.35
C GLU A 112 24.44 -16.27 -17.84
N GLY A 113 23.81 -17.44 -17.74
CA GLY A 113 24.49 -18.69 -17.43
C GLY A 113 24.50 -19.07 -15.96
N PHE A 114 23.46 -18.69 -15.21
CA PHE A 114 23.22 -19.16 -13.84
C PHE A 114 23.36 -20.69 -13.69
N ARG A 115 24.05 -21.14 -12.63
CA ARG A 115 24.34 -22.57 -12.35
C ARG A 115 23.90 -23.02 -10.95
N GLY A 116 22.80 -22.47 -10.43
CA GLY A 116 22.22 -22.86 -9.14
C GLY A 116 21.04 -23.83 -9.25
N VAL A 117 20.13 -23.75 -8.29
CA VAL A 117 18.86 -24.49 -8.25
C VAL A 117 17.73 -23.57 -8.70
N VAL A 118 16.96 -24.00 -9.69
CA VAL A 118 15.77 -23.28 -10.16
C VAL A 118 14.54 -24.09 -9.78
N VAL A 119 13.60 -23.48 -9.07
CA VAL A 119 12.32 -24.08 -8.70
C VAL A 119 11.22 -23.47 -9.56
N VAL A 120 10.42 -24.31 -10.22
CA VAL A 120 9.42 -23.89 -11.20
C VAL A 120 8.13 -24.70 -11.06
N PRO A 121 6.94 -24.06 -11.07
CA PRO A 121 5.69 -24.79 -11.21
C PRO A 121 5.52 -25.33 -12.64
N PHE A 122 4.77 -26.42 -12.80
CA PHE A 122 4.62 -27.11 -14.08
C PHE A 122 4.11 -26.20 -15.21
N SER A 123 3.23 -25.24 -14.88
CA SER A 123 2.76 -24.22 -15.82
C SER A 123 3.90 -23.38 -16.43
N GLY A 124 4.96 -23.11 -15.67
CA GLY A 124 6.11 -22.32 -16.11
C GLY A 124 7.00 -23.07 -17.10
N VAL A 125 7.15 -24.39 -16.95
CA VAL A 125 7.96 -25.25 -17.85
C VAL A 125 7.37 -25.28 -19.26
N ARG A 126 6.04 -25.25 -19.38
CA ARG A 126 5.35 -25.32 -20.67
C ARG A 126 5.42 -24.01 -21.48
N ARG A 127 5.85 -22.89 -20.89
CA ARG A 127 5.80 -21.59 -21.55
C ARG A 127 6.88 -21.45 -22.61
N PHE A 128 6.49 -20.89 -23.76
CA PHE A 128 7.45 -20.43 -24.76
C PHE A 128 8.11 -19.14 -24.31
N GLN A 129 9.41 -19.05 -24.56
CA GLN A 129 10.27 -17.93 -24.20
C GLN A 129 10.96 -17.37 -25.44
N PRO A 130 11.37 -16.09 -25.41
CA PRO A 130 12.36 -15.60 -26.36
C PRO A 130 13.60 -16.47 -26.33
N ASP A 131 14.32 -16.57 -27.44
CA ASP A 131 15.56 -17.32 -27.43
C ASP A 131 16.60 -16.68 -26.50
N ARG A 132 17.49 -17.53 -25.97
CA ARG A 132 18.53 -17.11 -25.03
C ARG A 132 19.38 -15.94 -25.53
N THR A 133 19.69 -15.91 -26.83
CA THR A 133 20.56 -14.86 -27.38
C THR A 133 19.86 -13.52 -27.44
N THR A 134 18.61 -13.48 -27.91
CA THR A 134 17.77 -12.28 -27.91
C THR A 134 17.62 -11.71 -26.50
N LEU A 135 17.33 -12.57 -25.51
CA LEU A 135 17.16 -12.11 -24.13
C LEU A 135 18.46 -11.56 -23.53
N SER A 136 19.60 -12.22 -23.75
CA SER A 136 20.91 -11.78 -23.24
C SER A 136 21.41 -10.48 -23.87
N GLN A 137 21.04 -10.22 -25.13
CA GLN A 137 21.43 -9.02 -25.88
C GLN A 137 20.47 -7.85 -25.67
N ALA A 138 19.28 -8.10 -25.13
CA ALA A 138 18.30 -7.07 -24.82
C ALA A 138 18.74 -6.29 -23.57
N ARG A 139 19.79 -5.49 -23.69
CA ARG A 139 20.29 -4.60 -22.64
C ARG A 139 20.86 -3.32 -23.24
N VAL A 140 20.80 -2.24 -22.47
CA VAL A 140 21.50 -0.98 -22.81
C VAL A 140 22.55 -0.74 -21.74
N GLU A 141 23.81 -0.77 -22.13
CA GLU A 141 24.93 -0.44 -21.26
C GLU A 141 25.11 1.08 -21.27
N LEU A 142 25.14 1.67 -20.08
CA LEU A 142 25.36 3.09 -19.85
C LEU A 142 26.62 3.24 -19.01
N LYS A 143 27.51 4.13 -19.40
CA LYS A 143 28.71 4.45 -18.66
C LYS A 143 28.98 5.93 -18.75
N VAL A 144 29.42 6.52 -17.65
CA VAL A 144 29.83 7.93 -17.63
C VAL A 144 31.00 8.13 -18.61
N GLY A 145 30.85 9.13 -19.48
CA GLY A 145 31.78 9.47 -20.56
C GLY A 145 31.53 8.75 -21.91
N ASP A 146 30.53 7.88 -22.01
CA ASP A 146 30.18 7.25 -23.28
C ASP A 146 29.35 8.19 -24.16
N THR A 147 29.61 8.17 -25.47
CA THR A 147 28.81 8.90 -26.47
C THR A 147 27.58 8.07 -26.88
N LEU A 148 26.40 8.48 -26.42
CA LEU A 148 25.11 7.86 -26.74
C LEU A 148 24.06 8.96 -26.98
N PRO A 149 23.68 9.24 -28.25
CA PRO A 149 22.64 10.22 -28.54
C PRO A 149 21.31 9.89 -27.83
N MET A 150 20.67 10.89 -27.24
CA MET A 150 19.41 10.71 -26.49
C MET A 150 18.30 10.04 -27.31
N GLY A 151 18.22 10.34 -28.61
CA GLY A 151 17.26 9.71 -29.52
C GLY A 151 17.45 8.19 -29.63
N ASP A 152 18.70 7.74 -29.74
CA ASP A 152 19.04 6.31 -29.81
C ASP A 152 18.77 5.61 -28.49
N PHE A 153 19.08 6.28 -27.36
CA PHE A 153 18.73 5.79 -26.03
C PHE A 153 17.22 5.56 -25.91
N LEU A 154 16.40 6.57 -26.25
CA LEU A 154 14.94 6.50 -26.20
C LEU A 154 14.38 5.35 -27.03
N SER A 155 14.82 5.19 -28.28
CA SER A 155 14.38 4.10 -29.15
C SER A 155 14.71 2.72 -28.56
N ARG A 156 15.90 2.57 -27.97
CA ARG A 156 16.29 1.31 -27.30
C ARG A 156 15.48 1.06 -26.04
N MET A 157 15.21 2.08 -25.22
CA MET A 157 14.38 1.95 -24.01
C MET A 157 12.95 1.51 -24.32
N ILE A 158 12.34 2.08 -25.37
CA ILE A 158 11.01 1.67 -25.83
C ILE A 158 11.04 0.22 -26.32
N GLY A 159 12.09 -0.18 -27.05
CA GLY A 159 12.32 -1.58 -27.47
C GLY A 159 12.48 -2.55 -26.31
N LEU A 160 13.08 -2.11 -25.20
CA LEU A 160 13.15 -2.84 -23.93
C LEU A 160 11.82 -2.89 -23.16
N GLY A 161 10.80 -2.16 -23.61
CA GLY A 161 9.45 -2.19 -23.07
C GLY A 161 9.14 -1.13 -22.02
N TYR A 162 9.98 -0.10 -21.87
CA TYR A 162 9.69 1.05 -21.00
C TYR A 162 8.59 1.93 -21.59
N GLU A 163 7.73 2.44 -20.72
CA GLU A 163 6.63 3.34 -21.08
C GLU A 163 7.02 4.79 -20.82
N ARG A 164 6.83 5.65 -21.83
CA ARG A 164 7.15 7.07 -21.71
C ARG A 164 6.04 7.82 -20.98
N VAL A 165 6.40 8.48 -19.89
CA VAL A 165 5.50 9.23 -19.00
C VAL A 165 6.13 10.57 -18.60
N ASP A 166 5.31 11.48 -18.09
CA ASP A 166 5.79 12.79 -17.61
C ASP A 166 6.58 12.68 -16.30
N ARG A 167 6.25 11.69 -15.46
CA ARG A 167 6.93 11.42 -14.18
C ARG A 167 7.06 9.93 -13.91
N VAL A 168 8.26 9.53 -13.48
CA VAL A 168 8.57 8.15 -13.09
C VAL A 168 8.06 7.91 -11.67
N GLU A 169 7.04 7.08 -11.53
CA GLU A 169 6.45 6.71 -10.25
C GLU A 169 6.42 5.19 -10.07
N GLN A 170 6.22 4.44 -11.15
CA GLN A 170 6.14 2.98 -11.15
C GLN A 170 7.26 2.36 -11.97
N LYS A 171 7.57 1.10 -11.68
CA LYS A 171 8.55 0.33 -12.44
C LYS A 171 8.07 0.15 -13.88
N GLY A 172 8.99 0.24 -14.83
CA GLY A 172 8.73 0.28 -16.27
C GLY A 172 8.52 1.69 -16.84
N HIS A 173 8.40 2.72 -16.00
CA HIS A 173 8.28 4.10 -16.47
C HIS A 173 9.63 4.66 -16.93
N LEU A 174 9.58 5.55 -17.93
CA LEU A 174 10.66 6.35 -18.46
C LEU A 174 10.15 7.78 -18.65
N SER A 175 10.91 8.78 -18.22
CA SER A 175 10.66 10.20 -18.46
C SER A 175 11.92 10.85 -19.01
N VAL A 176 11.76 11.80 -19.94
CA VAL A 176 12.88 12.57 -20.49
C VAL A 176 12.54 14.04 -20.44
N ARG A 177 13.47 14.83 -19.90
CA ARG A 177 13.36 16.27 -19.67
C ARG A 177 14.68 16.94 -20.04
N GLY A 178 14.72 17.62 -21.19
CA GLY A 178 15.96 18.20 -21.70
C GLY A 178 17.06 17.15 -21.84
N GLY A 179 18.20 17.37 -21.19
CA GLY A 179 19.32 16.44 -21.12
C GLY A 179 19.20 15.35 -20.04
N ILE A 180 18.07 15.23 -19.34
CA ILE A 180 17.89 14.25 -18.24
C ILE A 180 16.92 13.16 -18.67
N ALA A 181 17.27 11.90 -18.43
CA ALA A 181 16.35 10.77 -18.52
C ALA A 181 16.24 10.03 -17.18
N ASP A 182 15.01 9.94 -16.68
CA ASP A 182 14.64 9.16 -15.50
C ASP A 182 13.98 7.87 -15.94
N PHE A 183 14.33 6.73 -15.36
CA PHE A 183 13.62 5.48 -15.60
C PHE A 183 13.63 4.58 -14.37
N TYR A 184 12.62 3.72 -14.23
CA TYR A 184 12.53 2.80 -13.11
C TYR A 184 12.54 1.34 -13.56
N PRO A 185 13.67 0.63 -13.43
CA PRO A 185 13.80 -0.77 -13.83
C PRO A 185 12.94 -1.72 -12.99
N LEU A 186 12.42 -2.79 -13.59
CA LEU A 186 11.66 -3.84 -12.88
C LEU A 186 12.46 -4.52 -11.77
N THR A 187 13.74 -4.79 -12.04
CA THR A 187 14.65 -5.55 -11.16
C THR A 187 15.33 -4.71 -10.09
N SER A 188 15.28 -3.37 -10.21
CA SER A 188 15.92 -2.46 -9.24
C SER A 188 14.97 -2.13 -8.09
N ALA A 189 15.52 -1.83 -6.91
CA ALA A 189 14.77 -1.25 -5.80
C ALA A 189 14.60 0.27 -5.94
N GLU A 190 15.49 0.92 -6.68
CA GLU A 190 15.56 2.37 -6.88
C GLU A 190 15.42 2.73 -8.37
N ALA A 191 14.95 3.95 -8.65
CA ALA A 191 14.92 4.48 -10.01
C ALA A 191 16.29 5.08 -10.37
N VAL A 192 16.55 5.25 -11.67
CA VAL A 192 17.85 5.73 -12.18
C VAL A 192 17.62 7.00 -13.01
N ARG A 193 18.43 8.02 -12.71
CA ARG A 193 18.53 9.29 -13.43
C ARG A 193 19.84 9.31 -14.19
N VAL A 194 19.78 9.65 -15.47
CA VAL A 194 20.93 9.79 -16.35
C VAL A 194 20.93 11.18 -16.94
N GLU A 195 22.08 11.84 -16.92
CA GLU A 195 22.26 13.20 -17.37
C GLU A 195 23.20 13.23 -18.57
N TRP A 196 22.81 13.94 -19.62
CA TRP A 196 23.55 14.10 -20.86
C TRP A 196 24.11 15.52 -20.97
N PHE A 197 25.32 15.61 -21.50
CA PHE A 197 25.91 16.83 -22.03
C PHE A 197 26.14 16.63 -23.53
N ASP A 198 25.34 17.31 -24.36
CA ASP A 198 25.22 17.04 -25.79
C ASP A 198 24.86 15.55 -26.07
N ASP A 199 25.80 14.78 -26.61
CA ASP A 199 25.65 13.34 -26.91
C ASP A 199 26.43 12.46 -25.92
N GLU A 200 27.04 13.02 -24.87
CA GLU A 200 27.86 12.31 -23.88
C GLU A 200 27.10 12.14 -22.55
N ILE A 201 27.22 10.97 -21.93
CA ILE A 201 26.65 10.71 -20.60
C ILE A 201 27.54 11.37 -19.54
N ASP A 202 27.04 12.42 -18.89
CA ASP A 202 27.77 13.18 -17.86
C ASP A 202 27.65 12.54 -16.47
N SER A 203 26.44 12.12 -16.08
CA SER A 203 26.24 11.49 -14.77
C SER A 203 25.14 10.44 -14.74
N ILE A 204 25.31 9.43 -13.90
CA ILE A 204 24.30 8.39 -13.62
C ILE A 204 24.07 8.37 -12.10
N ARG A 205 22.81 8.44 -11.66
CA ARG A 205 22.44 8.48 -10.24
C ARG A 205 21.22 7.60 -9.96
N THR A 206 21.13 7.02 -8.77
CA THR A 206 19.86 6.46 -8.29
C THR A 206 19.02 7.55 -7.63
N PHE A 207 17.70 7.40 -7.62
CA PHE A 207 16.79 8.35 -6.97
C PHE A 207 15.54 7.67 -6.41
N ASP A 208 14.90 8.28 -5.41
CA ASP A 208 13.65 7.80 -4.82
C ASP A 208 12.45 8.25 -5.69
N PRO A 209 11.62 7.33 -6.22
CA PRO A 209 10.46 7.70 -7.03
C PRO A 209 9.39 8.51 -6.28
N ALA A 210 9.33 8.47 -4.95
CA ALA A 210 8.35 9.23 -4.18
C ALA A 210 8.68 10.73 -4.14
N ASP A 211 9.92 11.09 -3.76
CA ASP A 211 10.35 12.49 -3.63
C ASP A 211 11.14 13.02 -4.83
N GLN A 212 11.53 12.14 -5.77
CA GLN A 212 12.27 12.43 -7.00
C GLN A 212 13.71 12.93 -6.78
N ARG A 213 14.28 12.73 -5.58
CA ARG A 213 15.62 13.18 -5.21
C ARG A 213 16.66 12.08 -5.41
N SER A 214 17.82 12.47 -5.92
CA SER A 214 18.97 11.59 -6.09
C SER A 214 19.51 11.06 -4.75
N ILE A 215 20.03 9.84 -4.77
CA ILE A 215 20.56 9.11 -3.61
C ILE A 215 22.06 8.86 -3.80
N GLU A 216 22.44 8.01 -4.76
CA GLU A 216 23.82 7.58 -4.98
C GLU A 216 24.27 7.83 -6.43
N LYS A 217 25.56 8.14 -6.64
CA LYS A 217 26.16 8.27 -7.99
C LYS A 217 26.75 6.93 -8.44
N LEU A 218 26.58 6.61 -9.72
CA LEU A 218 27.07 5.37 -10.34
C LEU A 218 28.00 5.70 -11.52
N ASP A 219 29.06 4.90 -11.69
CA ASP A 219 29.98 5.03 -12.85
C ASP A 219 29.40 4.38 -14.12
N ALA A 220 28.57 3.35 -13.94
CA ALA A 220 27.95 2.60 -15.02
C ALA A 220 26.63 1.96 -14.56
N TYR A 221 25.72 1.74 -15.50
CA TYR A 221 24.46 1.05 -15.26
C TYR A 221 24.06 0.20 -16.48
N VAL A 222 23.52 -0.99 -16.25
CA VAL A 222 23.01 -1.86 -17.32
C VAL A 222 21.50 -1.89 -17.27
N VAL A 223 20.85 -1.24 -18.23
CA VAL A 223 19.40 -1.27 -18.36
C VAL A 223 18.96 -2.62 -18.89
N ARG A 224 18.08 -3.27 -18.12
CA ARG A 224 17.44 -4.55 -18.45
C ARG A 224 16.02 -4.33 -18.99
N PRO A 225 15.45 -5.28 -19.73
CA PRO A 225 14.11 -5.16 -20.28
C PRO A 225 13.02 -5.17 -19.22
N CYS A 226 11.92 -4.49 -19.51
CA CYS A 226 10.72 -4.41 -18.69
C CYS A 226 9.58 -5.30 -19.20
N ARG A 227 9.82 -6.12 -20.23
CA ARG A 227 8.83 -7.03 -20.83
C ARG A 227 9.44 -8.38 -21.14
N GLU A 228 8.64 -9.42 -21.00
CA GLU A 228 9.05 -10.81 -21.29
C GLU A 228 9.12 -11.09 -22.79
N ILE A 229 8.24 -10.46 -23.58
CA ILE A 229 8.26 -10.59 -25.04
C ILE A 229 9.14 -9.46 -25.57
N ILE A 230 10.27 -9.83 -26.17
CA ILE A 230 11.20 -8.92 -26.82
C ILE A 230 11.42 -9.37 -28.26
N ALA A 231 10.63 -8.80 -29.17
CA ALA A 231 10.74 -9.09 -30.59
C ALA A 231 11.37 -7.90 -31.33
N ASP A 232 12.28 -8.19 -32.25
CA ASP A 232 12.79 -7.20 -33.20
C ASP A 232 11.79 -6.98 -34.36
N GLU A 233 12.04 -5.97 -35.18
CA GLU A 233 11.17 -5.63 -36.32
C GLU A 233 10.98 -6.80 -37.28
N ARG A 234 12.02 -7.65 -37.42
CA ARG A 234 11.97 -8.83 -38.28
C ARG A 234 11.02 -9.89 -37.73
N ARG A 235 11.04 -10.18 -36.43
CA ARG A 235 10.11 -11.12 -35.78
C ARG A 235 8.68 -10.62 -35.86
N PHE A 236 8.45 -9.32 -35.64
CA PHE A 236 7.14 -8.70 -35.82
C PHE A 236 6.61 -8.84 -37.26
N ALA A 237 7.42 -8.51 -38.26
CA ALA A 237 7.05 -8.63 -39.67
C ALA A 237 6.74 -10.09 -40.07
N ASN A 238 7.56 -11.05 -39.64
CA ASN A 238 7.33 -12.47 -39.89
C ASN A 238 6.04 -12.98 -39.24
N ALA A 239 5.79 -12.58 -37.97
CA ALA A 239 4.58 -12.95 -37.26
C ALA A 239 3.33 -12.39 -37.94
N ALA A 240 3.37 -11.12 -38.38
CA ALA A 240 2.30 -10.48 -39.13
C ALA A 240 2.02 -11.20 -40.46
N GLN A 241 3.06 -11.57 -41.20
CA GLN A 241 2.94 -12.29 -42.47
C GLN A 241 2.31 -13.67 -42.27
N HIS A 242 2.81 -14.46 -41.32
CA HIS A 242 2.26 -15.79 -41.03
C HIS A 242 0.81 -15.71 -40.51
N ALA A 243 0.50 -14.73 -39.66
CA ALA A 243 -0.87 -14.51 -39.19
C ALA A 243 -1.82 -14.14 -40.35
N SER A 244 -1.37 -13.32 -41.30
CA SER A 244 -2.13 -12.98 -42.51
C SER A 244 -2.42 -14.21 -43.37
N GLU A 245 -1.43 -15.07 -43.59
CA GLU A 245 -1.60 -16.30 -44.37
C GLU A 245 -2.56 -17.30 -43.68
N LEU A 246 -2.51 -17.41 -42.35
CA LEU A 246 -3.44 -18.22 -41.58
C LEU A 246 -4.86 -17.66 -41.62
N LEU A 247 -4.99 -16.34 -41.55
CA LEU A 247 -6.28 -15.65 -41.66
C LEU A 247 -6.91 -15.92 -43.03
N GLU A 248 -6.18 -15.73 -44.13
CA GLU A 248 -6.68 -15.99 -45.49
C GLU A 248 -7.18 -17.43 -45.66
N LYS A 249 -6.36 -18.42 -45.26
CA LYS A 249 -6.73 -19.84 -45.32
C LYS A 249 -7.98 -20.16 -44.49
N GLN A 250 -8.15 -19.51 -43.35
CA GLN A 250 -9.31 -19.73 -42.49
C GLN A 250 -10.57 -19.08 -43.07
N LEU A 251 -10.45 -17.86 -43.61
CA LEU A 251 -11.54 -17.15 -44.28
C LEU A 251 -12.06 -17.90 -45.51
N GLU A 252 -11.20 -18.62 -46.25
CA GLU A 252 -11.59 -19.49 -47.36
C GLU A 252 -12.43 -20.69 -46.91
N ARG A 253 -12.16 -21.24 -45.72
CA ARG A 253 -12.84 -22.42 -45.16
C ARG A 253 -14.17 -22.09 -44.47
N MET A 254 -14.39 -20.84 -44.10
CA MET A 254 -15.59 -20.41 -43.37
C MET A 254 -16.76 -20.11 -44.30
N SER A 255 -17.92 -20.70 -44.02
CA SER A 255 -19.16 -20.48 -44.76
C SER A 255 -20.07 -19.40 -44.15
N ASP A 256 -19.98 -19.14 -42.85
CA ASP A 256 -20.78 -18.11 -42.16
C ASP A 256 -20.18 -16.71 -42.38
N ARG A 257 -20.95 -15.85 -43.05
CA ARG A 257 -20.56 -14.49 -43.40
C ARG A 257 -20.35 -13.58 -42.18
N GLN A 258 -21.19 -13.68 -41.14
CA GLN A 258 -21.10 -12.78 -39.98
C GLN A 258 -19.93 -13.16 -39.06
N ALA A 259 -19.65 -14.46 -38.93
CA ALA A 259 -18.45 -14.93 -38.22
C ALA A 259 -17.17 -14.56 -38.99
N LYS A 260 -17.21 -14.66 -40.33
CA LYS A 260 -16.10 -14.30 -41.23
C LYS A 260 -15.73 -12.82 -41.14
N GLU A 261 -16.72 -11.92 -41.19
CA GLU A 261 -16.50 -10.46 -41.07
C GLU A 261 -15.93 -10.08 -39.68
N ARG A 262 -16.43 -10.71 -38.60
CA ARG A 262 -15.90 -10.48 -37.23
C ARG A 262 -14.44 -10.92 -37.08
N LEU A 263 -14.13 -12.15 -37.48
CA LEU A 263 -12.75 -12.68 -37.44
C LEU A 263 -11.79 -11.81 -38.26
N GLN A 264 -12.21 -11.42 -39.48
CA GLN A 264 -11.40 -10.57 -40.34
C GLN A 264 -11.13 -9.21 -39.70
N THR A 265 -12.14 -8.57 -39.09
CA THR A 265 -11.99 -7.24 -38.49
C THR A 265 -11.02 -7.27 -37.30
N GLU A 266 -11.21 -8.21 -36.37
CA GLU A 266 -10.39 -8.30 -35.15
C GLU A 266 -8.94 -8.69 -35.46
N ILE A 267 -8.72 -9.78 -36.22
CA ILE A 267 -7.37 -10.27 -36.49
C ILE A 267 -6.60 -9.34 -37.44
N SER A 268 -7.25 -8.69 -38.42
CA SER A 268 -6.55 -7.72 -39.27
C SER A 268 -6.04 -6.52 -38.46
N ARG A 269 -6.81 -6.06 -37.47
CA ARG A 269 -6.36 -5.00 -36.55
C ARG A 269 -5.14 -5.43 -35.74
N GLU A 270 -5.14 -6.65 -35.19
CA GLU A 270 -3.98 -7.20 -34.47
C GLU A 270 -2.75 -7.37 -35.40
N ILE A 271 -2.94 -7.82 -36.64
CA ILE A 271 -1.88 -7.90 -37.67
C ILE A 271 -1.30 -6.51 -37.98
N ASP A 272 -2.13 -5.48 -38.08
CA ASP A 272 -1.65 -4.12 -38.34
C ASP A 272 -0.83 -3.56 -37.16
N PHE A 273 -1.18 -3.90 -35.91
CA PHE A 273 -0.32 -3.59 -34.77
C PHE A 273 1.03 -4.29 -34.85
N LEU A 274 1.05 -5.58 -35.24
CA LEU A 274 2.32 -6.31 -35.45
C LEU A 274 3.16 -5.65 -36.56
N ARG A 275 2.55 -5.23 -37.68
CA ARG A 275 3.25 -4.51 -38.77
C ARG A 275 3.85 -3.17 -38.34
N GLN A 276 3.24 -2.53 -37.35
CA GLN A 276 3.69 -1.25 -36.80
C GLN A 276 4.66 -1.42 -35.61
N ASN A 277 5.06 -2.66 -35.26
CA ASN A 277 5.87 -2.97 -34.09
C ASN A 277 5.23 -2.49 -32.75
N VAL A 278 3.90 -2.43 -32.70
CA VAL A 278 3.14 -1.99 -31.53
C VAL A 278 2.81 -3.21 -30.67
N TYR A 279 3.20 -3.14 -29.40
CA TYR A 279 2.78 -4.13 -28.40
C TYR A 279 1.32 -3.87 -27.97
N PHE A 280 0.55 -4.94 -27.83
CA PHE A 280 -0.85 -4.91 -27.40
C PHE A 280 -1.11 -6.04 -26.39
N SER A 281 -2.22 -5.95 -25.64
CA SER A 281 -2.55 -6.87 -24.54
C SER A 281 -2.55 -8.35 -24.98
N GLU A 282 -3.02 -8.63 -26.17
CA GLU A 282 -3.21 -9.98 -26.71
C GLU A 282 -1.98 -10.55 -27.42
N ILE A 283 -0.84 -9.86 -27.41
CA ILE A 283 0.35 -10.24 -28.17
C ILE A 283 0.85 -11.66 -27.86
N TYR A 284 0.64 -12.16 -26.64
CA TYR A 284 1.04 -13.53 -26.26
C TYR A 284 0.33 -14.61 -27.10
N LYS A 285 -0.84 -14.35 -27.67
CA LYS A 285 -1.50 -15.28 -28.61
C LYS A 285 -0.61 -15.62 -29.82
N TYR A 286 0.26 -14.68 -30.19
CA TYR A 286 1.16 -14.76 -31.33
C TYR A 286 2.54 -15.30 -30.93
N ILE A 287 2.74 -15.77 -29.69
CA ILE A 287 4.06 -16.14 -29.17
C ILE A 287 4.78 -17.18 -30.05
N SER A 288 4.06 -18.18 -30.56
CA SER A 288 4.63 -19.22 -31.45
C SER A 288 4.92 -18.72 -32.87
N LEU A 289 4.35 -17.58 -33.27
CA LEU A 289 4.67 -16.91 -34.53
C LEU A 289 5.85 -15.95 -34.38
N LEU A 290 5.96 -15.28 -33.22
CA LEU A 290 7.09 -14.42 -32.86
C LEU A 290 8.36 -15.24 -32.60
N TYR A 291 8.22 -16.41 -31.97
CA TYR A 291 9.30 -17.32 -31.63
C TYR A 291 9.02 -18.73 -32.19
N PRO A 292 9.18 -18.95 -33.51
CA PRO A 292 8.97 -20.24 -34.15
C PRO A 292 9.90 -21.34 -33.63
N GLU A 293 11.03 -20.98 -33.01
CA GLU A 293 11.95 -21.89 -32.32
C GLU A 293 11.34 -22.60 -31.11
N ARG A 294 10.27 -22.05 -30.51
CA ARG A 294 9.52 -22.65 -29.40
C ARG A 294 10.39 -23.06 -28.20
N GLN A 295 11.40 -22.25 -27.88
CA GLN A 295 12.24 -22.47 -26.70
C GLN A 295 11.43 -22.31 -25.42
N THR A 296 11.79 -23.08 -24.40
CA THR A 296 11.18 -23.07 -23.07
C THR A 296 12.26 -22.90 -22.00
N LEU A 297 11.87 -22.87 -20.73
CA LEU A 297 12.82 -22.84 -19.62
C LEU A 297 13.84 -24.01 -19.67
N LEU A 298 13.43 -25.16 -20.22
CA LEU A 298 14.30 -26.32 -20.38
C LEU A 298 15.52 -26.02 -21.28
N ASP A 299 15.36 -25.18 -22.31
CA ASP A 299 16.43 -24.82 -23.25
C ASP A 299 17.44 -23.83 -22.65
N PHE A 300 17.04 -23.09 -21.61
CA PHE A 300 17.90 -22.17 -20.88
C PHE A 300 18.82 -22.90 -19.89
N MET A 301 18.40 -24.07 -19.41
CA MET A 301 19.17 -24.86 -18.45
C MET A 301 20.43 -25.47 -19.09
N PRO A 302 21.57 -25.49 -18.37
CA PRO A 302 22.78 -26.16 -18.85
C PRO A 302 22.55 -27.66 -19.16
N LYS A 303 23.26 -28.22 -20.13
CA LYS A 303 23.09 -29.64 -20.54
C LYS A 303 23.40 -30.66 -19.44
N ASP A 304 24.22 -30.28 -18.46
CA ASP A 304 24.55 -31.11 -17.30
C ASP A 304 23.56 -30.93 -16.13
N THR A 305 22.41 -30.27 -16.34
CA THR A 305 21.38 -30.08 -15.31
C THR A 305 20.80 -31.42 -14.85
N LEU A 306 20.55 -31.53 -13.54
CA LEU A 306 19.74 -32.59 -12.96
C LEU A 306 18.29 -32.12 -12.86
N LEU A 307 17.37 -32.85 -13.49
CA LEU A 307 15.94 -32.57 -13.39
C LEU A 307 15.35 -33.30 -12.19
N VAL A 308 14.61 -32.59 -11.35
CA VAL A 308 13.92 -33.13 -10.19
C VAL A 308 12.42 -32.94 -10.39
N MET A 309 11.68 -34.04 -10.51
CA MET A 309 10.23 -34.03 -10.73
C MET A 309 9.54 -34.36 -9.40
N ASP A 310 8.92 -33.35 -8.78
CA ASP A 310 8.27 -33.47 -7.49
C ASP A 310 6.82 -33.94 -7.63
N GLU A 311 6.49 -35.08 -7.01
CA GLU A 311 5.17 -35.71 -7.04
C GLU A 311 4.63 -35.91 -8.48
N PRO A 312 5.26 -36.78 -9.30
CA PRO A 312 4.97 -36.92 -10.74
C PRO A 312 3.51 -37.27 -11.09
N ASN A 313 2.79 -37.92 -10.19
CA ASN A 313 1.35 -38.15 -10.36
C ASN A 313 0.55 -36.85 -10.32
N ARG A 314 0.86 -35.95 -9.36
CA ARG A 314 0.24 -34.63 -9.29
C ARG A 314 0.63 -33.77 -10.49
N LEU A 315 1.89 -33.85 -10.94
CA LEU A 315 2.33 -33.19 -12.18
C LEU A 315 1.47 -33.63 -13.37
N THR A 316 1.20 -34.94 -13.49
CA THR A 316 0.38 -35.48 -14.58
C THR A 316 -1.09 -35.01 -14.50
N GLU A 317 -1.66 -34.97 -13.30
CA GLU A 317 -3.02 -34.45 -13.06
C GLU A 317 -3.12 -32.97 -13.43
N THR A 318 -2.21 -32.13 -12.92
CA THR A 318 -2.13 -30.71 -13.27
C THR A 318 -1.92 -30.52 -14.76
N ALA A 319 -1.05 -31.31 -15.39
CA ALA A 319 -0.79 -31.21 -16.81
C ALA A 319 -2.06 -31.41 -17.66
N ARG A 320 -2.85 -32.44 -17.35
CA ARG A 320 -4.14 -32.70 -18.01
C ARG A 320 -5.14 -31.57 -17.79
N GLN A 321 -5.18 -31.02 -16.58
CA GLN A 321 -6.06 -29.91 -16.25
C GLN A 321 -5.68 -28.66 -17.07
N LEU A 322 -4.40 -28.31 -17.12
CA LEU A 322 -3.91 -27.17 -17.89
C LEU A 322 -4.19 -27.30 -19.40
N GLU A 323 -3.97 -28.47 -19.99
CA GLU A 323 -4.27 -28.70 -21.41
C GLU A 323 -5.78 -28.60 -21.70
N ARG A 324 -6.61 -29.09 -20.79
CA ARG A 324 -8.06 -28.98 -20.90
C ARG A 324 -8.49 -27.52 -20.84
N ASP A 325 -8.00 -26.76 -19.87
CA ASP A 325 -8.37 -25.36 -19.69
C ASP A 325 -7.87 -24.50 -20.87
N GLU A 326 -6.66 -24.77 -21.37
CA GLU A 326 -6.13 -24.13 -22.58
C GLU A 326 -6.96 -24.45 -23.83
N SER A 327 -7.43 -25.69 -23.97
CA SER A 327 -8.29 -26.12 -25.08
C SER A 327 -9.67 -25.48 -25.01
N GLU A 328 -10.29 -25.42 -23.82
CA GLU A 328 -11.58 -24.75 -23.59
C GLU A 328 -11.47 -23.26 -23.89
N TRP A 329 -10.40 -22.60 -23.43
CA TRP A 329 -10.15 -21.18 -23.71
C TRP A 329 -9.91 -20.90 -25.20
N THR A 330 -9.07 -21.69 -25.85
CA THR A 330 -8.78 -21.55 -27.28
C THR A 330 -10.04 -21.75 -28.11
N THR A 331 -10.87 -22.74 -27.76
CA THR A 331 -12.16 -22.99 -28.42
C THR A 331 -13.09 -21.80 -28.28
N HIS A 332 -13.15 -21.19 -27.09
CA HIS A 332 -13.96 -19.99 -26.85
C HIS A 332 -13.47 -18.79 -27.68
N LEU A 333 -12.17 -18.54 -27.75
CA LEU A 333 -11.62 -17.46 -28.57
C LEU A 333 -11.89 -17.67 -30.08
N LEU A 334 -11.79 -18.92 -30.56
CA LEU A 334 -12.12 -19.28 -31.93
C LEU A 334 -13.60 -19.02 -32.23
N GLN A 335 -14.51 -19.38 -31.32
CA GLN A 335 -15.95 -19.11 -31.47
C GLN A 335 -16.28 -17.61 -31.52
N GLN A 336 -15.53 -16.79 -30.77
CA GLN A 336 -15.70 -15.33 -30.78
C GLN A 336 -15.02 -14.65 -31.99
N GLY A 337 -14.25 -15.38 -32.81
CA GLY A 337 -13.47 -14.80 -33.89
C GLY A 337 -12.26 -13.98 -33.41
N LYS A 338 -11.72 -14.29 -32.23
CA LYS A 338 -10.60 -13.57 -31.58
C LYS A 338 -9.27 -14.32 -31.63
N SER A 339 -9.21 -15.45 -32.34
CA SER A 339 -8.02 -16.28 -32.52
C SER A 339 -8.11 -17.06 -33.84
N LEU A 340 -6.99 -17.65 -34.28
CA LEU A 340 -6.90 -18.49 -35.47
C LEU A 340 -6.45 -19.92 -35.11
N PRO A 341 -6.94 -20.95 -35.83
CA PRO A 341 -6.40 -22.30 -35.70
C PRO A 341 -4.91 -22.32 -36.05
N GLY A 342 -4.10 -22.92 -35.19
CA GLY A 342 -2.65 -23.01 -35.36
C GLY A 342 -1.84 -22.05 -34.48
N PHE A 343 -2.49 -21.17 -33.73
CA PHE A 343 -1.83 -20.44 -32.65
C PHE A 343 -1.58 -21.42 -31.49
N VAL A 344 -0.31 -21.76 -31.28
CA VAL A 344 0.13 -22.63 -30.18
C VAL A 344 0.68 -21.74 -29.07
N LEU A 345 0.20 -21.91 -27.84
CA LEU A 345 0.49 -21.00 -26.72
C LEU A 345 1.53 -21.58 -25.74
N ALA A 346 1.64 -22.90 -25.70
CA ALA A 346 2.50 -23.63 -24.79
C ALA A 346 3.00 -24.95 -25.40
N LEU A 347 4.06 -25.50 -24.79
CA LEU A 347 4.56 -26.84 -25.06
C LEU A 347 3.53 -27.89 -24.62
N GLU A 348 3.44 -28.99 -25.37
CA GLU A 348 2.59 -30.14 -25.02
C GLU A 348 3.01 -30.76 -23.68
N ALA A 349 2.03 -31.19 -22.87
CA ALA A 349 2.28 -31.70 -21.52
C ALA A 349 3.23 -32.90 -21.51
N GLU A 350 3.07 -33.83 -22.46
CA GLU A 350 3.89 -35.03 -22.52
C GLU A 350 5.38 -34.70 -22.74
N GLN A 351 5.66 -33.71 -23.59
CA GLN A 351 7.03 -33.25 -23.86
C GLN A 351 7.63 -32.55 -22.64
N ALA A 352 6.82 -31.79 -21.90
CA ALA A 352 7.24 -31.11 -20.67
C ALA A 352 7.43 -32.07 -19.48
N LEU A 353 6.64 -33.14 -19.39
CA LEU A 353 6.71 -34.15 -18.31
C LEU A 353 7.91 -35.10 -18.48
N TYR A 354 8.29 -35.40 -19.72
CA TYR A 354 9.33 -36.40 -20.02
C TYR A 354 10.44 -35.85 -20.92
N PRO A 355 11.17 -34.80 -20.48
CA PRO A 355 12.24 -34.23 -21.29
C PRO A 355 13.44 -35.18 -21.39
N LYS A 356 13.79 -35.58 -22.61
CA LYS A 356 14.85 -36.57 -22.88
C LYS A 356 16.27 -36.04 -22.70
N ALA A 357 16.43 -34.74 -22.48
CA ALA A 357 17.73 -34.06 -22.46
C ALA A 357 18.47 -34.20 -21.12
N PHE A 358 17.77 -34.50 -20.02
CA PHE A 358 18.32 -34.45 -18.67
C PHE A 358 18.33 -35.82 -18.00
N GLN A 359 19.23 -35.99 -17.01
CA GLN A 359 19.05 -37.05 -16.02
C GLN A 359 17.97 -36.60 -15.03
N THR A 360 17.04 -37.50 -14.70
CA THR A 360 15.83 -37.17 -13.94
C THR A 360 15.74 -37.98 -12.66
N VAL A 361 15.46 -37.28 -11.56
CA VAL A 361 15.13 -37.86 -10.25
C VAL A 361 13.67 -37.56 -9.95
N TYR A 362 12.86 -38.60 -9.84
CA TYR A 362 11.46 -38.51 -9.44
C TYR A 362 11.35 -38.60 -7.92
N LEU A 363 10.70 -37.63 -7.30
CA LEU A 363 10.42 -37.62 -5.86
C LEU A 363 8.95 -37.91 -5.64
N SER A 364 8.64 -38.89 -4.79
CA SER A 364 7.27 -39.27 -4.44
C SER A 364 7.19 -39.66 -2.98
N LEU A 365 6.04 -39.47 -2.33
CA LEU A 365 5.85 -40.03 -0.99
C LEU A 365 5.77 -41.56 -1.00
N PHE A 366 5.20 -42.14 -2.06
CA PHE A 366 4.99 -43.59 -2.19
C PHE A 366 5.66 -44.14 -3.45
N VAL A 367 6.16 -45.38 -3.38
CA VAL A 367 6.60 -46.11 -4.57
C VAL A 367 5.38 -46.38 -5.44
N ARG A 368 5.27 -45.66 -6.56
CA ARG A 368 4.21 -45.81 -7.55
C ARG A 368 4.84 -45.86 -8.93
N GLN A 369 4.22 -46.61 -9.84
CA GLN A 369 4.63 -46.62 -11.23
C GLN A 369 4.29 -45.28 -11.87
N ILE A 370 5.29 -44.64 -12.47
CA ILE A 370 5.11 -43.39 -13.21
C ILE A 370 4.94 -43.77 -14.69
N PRO A 371 3.85 -43.34 -15.35
CA PRO A 371 3.63 -43.62 -16.78
C PRO A 371 4.83 -43.20 -17.63
N HIS A 372 5.12 -43.91 -18.71
CA HIS A 372 6.17 -43.58 -19.69
C HIS A 372 7.62 -43.49 -19.17
N THR A 373 7.89 -43.97 -17.94
CA THR A 373 9.23 -43.97 -17.34
C THR A 373 9.68 -45.39 -16.97
N GLN A 374 10.99 -45.59 -16.88
CA GLN A 374 11.60 -46.82 -16.36
C GLN A 374 12.78 -46.46 -15.45
N PRO A 375 12.51 -46.08 -14.19
CA PRO A 375 13.56 -45.78 -13.22
C PRO A 375 14.54 -46.95 -13.08
N GLN A 376 15.83 -46.67 -13.31
CA GLN A 376 16.90 -47.68 -13.24
C GLN A 376 17.29 -47.98 -11.79
N ASN A 377 16.98 -47.05 -10.88
CA ASN A 377 17.18 -47.18 -9.45
C ASN A 377 15.91 -46.72 -8.73
N ILE A 378 15.40 -47.54 -7.82
CA ILE A 378 14.24 -47.21 -6.98
C ILE A 378 14.70 -47.29 -5.54
N VAL A 379 14.73 -46.15 -4.86
CA VAL A 379 15.23 -46.01 -3.50
C VAL A 379 14.06 -45.58 -2.62
N ASN A 380 13.79 -46.31 -1.55
CA ASN A 380 12.73 -45.99 -0.60
C ASN A 380 13.33 -45.58 0.74
N VAL A 381 13.42 -44.27 0.95
CA VAL A 381 14.01 -43.67 2.14
C VAL A 381 12.99 -43.74 3.29
N VAL A 382 13.41 -44.30 4.42
CA VAL A 382 12.58 -44.28 5.63
C VAL A 382 12.72 -42.92 6.30
N CYS A 383 11.77 -42.03 6.05
CA CYS A 383 11.66 -40.74 6.72
C CYS A 383 10.33 -40.66 7.49
N ARG A 384 10.37 -40.11 8.70
CA ARG A 384 9.17 -39.85 9.50
C ARG A 384 9.02 -38.35 9.69
N SER A 385 7.82 -37.83 9.44
CA SER A 385 7.49 -36.44 9.77
C SER A 385 7.57 -36.25 11.28
N MET A 386 8.06 -35.08 11.72
CA MET A 386 8.10 -34.79 13.14
C MET A 386 6.68 -34.51 13.67
N GLN A 387 6.48 -34.75 14.96
CA GLN A 387 5.22 -34.48 15.64
C GLN A 387 5.22 -33.04 16.17
N ASN A 388 4.04 -32.42 16.18
CA ASN A 388 3.88 -31.10 16.78
C ASN A 388 3.71 -31.23 18.29
N PHE A 389 4.57 -30.55 19.05
CA PHE A 389 4.52 -30.55 20.51
C PHE A 389 3.58 -29.49 21.07
N HIS A 390 3.24 -28.44 20.31
CA HIS A 390 2.27 -27.40 20.70
C HIS A 390 2.50 -26.81 22.11
N GLY A 391 3.76 -26.60 22.50
CA GLY A 391 4.10 -26.12 23.84
C GLY A 391 4.07 -27.17 24.96
N GLN A 392 3.73 -28.43 24.67
CA GLN A 392 3.72 -29.53 25.64
C GLN A 392 5.14 -30.06 25.92
N MET A 393 5.92 -29.29 26.67
CA MET A 393 7.34 -29.58 26.93
C MET A 393 7.59 -30.92 27.65
N ASN A 394 6.62 -31.42 28.41
CA ASN A 394 6.72 -32.75 29.04
C ASN A 394 6.73 -33.90 28.01
N VAL A 395 5.98 -33.74 26.91
CA VAL A 395 5.96 -34.72 25.82
C VAL A 395 7.27 -34.64 25.03
N LEU A 396 7.74 -33.42 24.76
CA LEU A 396 9.05 -33.20 24.13
C LEU A 396 10.18 -33.84 24.96
N LYS A 397 10.17 -33.66 26.27
CA LYS A 397 11.15 -34.25 27.19
C LYS A 397 11.21 -35.77 27.11
N ALA A 398 10.06 -36.44 27.11
CA ALA A 398 9.98 -37.90 27.00
C ALA A 398 10.58 -38.42 25.68
N GLU A 399 10.32 -37.70 24.58
CA GLU A 399 10.84 -38.07 23.26
C GLU A 399 12.34 -37.75 23.10
N MET A 400 12.80 -36.64 23.66
CA MET A 400 14.23 -36.31 23.77
C MET A 400 15.01 -37.42 24.49
N GLU A 401 14.49 -37.93 25.61
CA GLU A 401 15.10 -39.07 26.32
C GLU A 401 15.10 -40.35 25.48
N ARG A 402 14.03 -40.61 24.73
CA ARG A 402 13.91 -41.77 23.83
C ARG A 402 14.93 -41.71 22.70
N TRP A 403 15.06 -40.58 22.02
CA TRP A 403 16.03 -40.38 20.95
C TRP A 403 17.47 -40.46 21.46
N ARG A 404 17.73 -39.96 22.66
CA ARG A 404 19.04 -40.10 23.26
C ARG A 404 19.38 -41.55 23.60
N LYS A 405 18.42 -42.32 24.13
CA LYS A 405 18.60 -43.77 24.39
C LYS A 405 18.83 -44.58 23.11
N SER A 406 18.26 -44.17 21.97
CA SER A 406 18.53 -44.80 20.67
C SER A 406 19.87 -44.35 20.04
N GLY A 407 20.55 -43.39 20.65
CA GLY A 407 21.80 -42.80 20.17
C GLY A 407 21.60 -41.92 18.93
N ALA A 408 20.45 -41.24 18.83
CA ALA A 408 20.17 -40.32 17.76
C ALA A 408 20.86 -38.97 17.96
N HIS A 409 21.31 -38.38 16.86
CA HIS A 409 21.81 -37.02 16.78
C HIS A 409 20.63 -36.08 16.61
N ILE A 410 20.40 -35.21 17.60
CA ILE A 410 19.24 -34.32 17.67
C ILE A 410 19.69 -32.90 17.33
N VAL A 411 19.09 -32.32 16.29
CA VAL A 411 19.32 -30.95 15.83
C VAL A 411 18.04 -30.15 15.99
N MET A 412 18.10 -29.06 16.75
CA MET A 412 17.01 -28.11 16.88
C MET A 412 17.31 -26.84 16.08
N LEU A 413 16.37 -26.41 15.26
CA LEU A 413 16.51 -25.25 14.39
C LEU A 413 15.82 -24.02 14.97
N ALA A 414 16.59 -22.95 15.10
CA ALA A 414 16.11 -21.64 15.57
C ALA A 414 16.27 -20.59 14.47
N GLY A 415 15.27 -19.72 14.29
CA GLY A 415 15.27 -18.75 13.20
C GLY A 415 16.35 -17.65 13.30
N ASN A 416 16.86 -17.36 14.51
CA ASN A 416 17.94 -16.38 14.74
C ASN A 416 18.66 -16.64 16.08
N ALA A 417 19.69 -15.85 16.38
CA ALA A 417 20.47 -15.98 17.63
C ALA A 417 19.62 -15.78 18.89
N GLU A 418 18.77 -14.76 18.93
CA GLU A 418 17.91 -14.46 20.08
C GLU A 418 16.93 -15.61 20.39
N ARG A 419 16.36 -16.21 19.34
CA ARG A 419 15.46 -17.36 19.44
C ARG A 419 16.20 -18.63 19.82
N ALA A 420 17.43 -18.82 19.35
CA ALA A 420 18.28 -19.92 19.80
C ALA A 420 18.52 -19.82 21.31
N ASP A 421 18.78 -18.62 21.83
CA ASP A 421 18.99 -18.40 23.28
C ASP A 421 17.68 -18.49 24.08
N ARG A 422 16.53 -18.14 23.48
CA ARG A 422 15.22 -18.41 24.07
C ARG A 422 14.97 -19.92 24.17
N MET A 423 15.24 -20.67 23.11
CA MET A 423 15.12 -22.13 23.10
C MET A 423 15.99 -22.78 24.16
N LYS A 424 17.26 -22.38 24.29
CA LYS A 424 18.16 -22.87 25.36
C LYS A 424 17.57 -22.66 26.75
N ARG A 425 17.09 -21.45 27.04
CA ARG A 425 16.47 -21.12 28.34
C ARG A 425 15.24 -21.99 28.62
N VAL A 426 14.36 -22.15 27.64
CA VAL A 426 13.18 -23.02 27.81
C VAL A 426 13.59 -24.47 28.07
N LEU A 427 14.58 -25.01 27.34
CA LEU A 427 15.05 -26.37 27.60
C LEU A 427 15.64 -26.53 29.01
N GLU A 428 16.39 -25.53 29.48
CA GLU A 428 16.94 -25.48 30.85
C GLU A 428 15.82 -25.46 31.91
N ASP A 429 14.80 -24.62 31.74
CA ASP A 429 13.67 -24.46 32.67
C ASP A 429 12.90 -25.78 32.87
N TYR A 430 12.79 -26.61 31.82
CA TYR A 430 12.12 -27.91 31.88
C TYR A 430 13.08 -29.09 32.17
N HIS A 431 14.34 -28.80 32.46
CA HIS A 431 15.41 -29.79 32.69
C HIS A 431 15.51 -30.81 31.55
N ILE A 432 15.54 -30.31 30.30
CA ILE A 432 15.81 -31.07 29.10
C ILE A 432 17.27 -30.83 28.71
N ASP A 433 18.04 -31.89 28.52
CA ASP A 433 19.45 -31.77 28.11
C ASP A 433 19.56 -31.09 26.75
N GLN A 434 20.52 -30.15 26.63
CA GLN A 434 20.66 -29.34 25.43
C GLN A 434 21.12 -30.18 24.22
N PRO A 435 20.34 -30.22 23.13
CA PRO A 435 20.78 -30.77 21.85
C PRO A 435 21.66 -29.79 21.08
N GLU A 436 22.10 -30.18 19.87
CA GLU A 436 22.72 -29.23 18.96
C GLU A 436 21.67 -28.23 18.46
N ILE A 437 21.86 -26.95 18.78
CA ILE A 437 20.98 -25.87 18.31
C ILE A 437 21.68 -25.15 17.16
N ALA A 438 21.10 -25.22 15.98
CA ALA A 438 21.60 -24.56 14.79
C ALA A 438 20.67 -23.43 14.33
N GLN A 439 21.25 -22.40 13.73
CA GLN A 439 20.48 -21.35 13.07
C GLN A 439 19.96 -21.86 11.72
N GLY A 440 18.67 -21.66 11.48
CA GLY A 440 17.95 -22.04 10.27
C GLY A 440 16.44 -22.10 10.52
N ASN A 441 15.64 -21.87 9.50
CA ASN A 441 14.18 -21.83 9.62
C ASN A 441 13.49 -22.73 8.58
N LEU A 442 13.62 -24.05 8.75
CA LEU A 442 12.85 -25.02 7.96
C LEU A 442 11.38 -25.01 8.38
N GLN A 443 10.49 -25.31 7.44
CA GLN A 443 9.05 -25.35 7.69
C GLN A 443 8.60 -26.56 8.53
N SER A 444 9.29 -27.70 8.41
CA SER A 444 8.97 -28.93 9.14
C SER A 444 10.22 -29.71 9.53
N GLY A 445 10.20 -30.31 10.70
CA GLY A 445 11.17 -31.26 11.19
C GLY A 445 10.88 -32.67 10.72
N PHE A 446 11.86 -33.56 10.92
CA PHE A 446 11.80 -34.94 10.47
C PHE A 446 12.77 -35.85 11.23
N GLU A 447 12.50 -37.15 11.23
CA GLU A 447 13.38 -38.21 11.72
C GLU A 447 13.85 -39.09 10.55
N LEU A 448 15.17 -39.29 10.46
CA LEU A 448 15.83 -40.23 9.55
C LEU A 448 16.52 -41.33 10.36
N PRO A 449 15.88 -42.50 10.52
CA PRO A 449 16.42 -43.61 11.30
C PRO A 449 17.71 -44.20 10.73
N SER A 450 17.91 -44.14 9.41
CA SER A 450 19.08 -44.69 8.68
C SER A 450 20.41 -44.10 9.19
N VAL A 451 20.44 -42.78 9.43
CA VAL A 451 21.59 -42.04 9.98
C VAL A 451 21.38 -41.61 11.43
N LYS A 452 20.30 -42.08 12.06
CA LYS A 452 19.87 -41.69 13.41
C LYS A 452 19.80 -40.17 13.61
N LEU A 453 19.27 -39.43 12.64
CA LEU A 453 19.13 -37.98 12.70
C LEU A 453 17.69 -37.60 13.09
N VAL A 454 17.54 -36.66 14.02
CA VAL A 454 16.26 -36.05 14.38
C VAL A 454 16.40 -34.54 14.24
N VAL A 455 15.51 -33.92 13.47
CA VAL A 455 15.47 -32.48 13.23
C VAL A 455 14.15 -31.94 13.77
N ILE A 456 14.22 -30.93 14.63
CA ILE A 456 13.05 -30.31 15.25
C ILE A 456 13.10 -28.82 14.96
N THR A 457 11.99 -28.26 14.49
CA THR A 457 11.88 -26.82 14.22
C THR A 457 11.24 -26.07 15.37
N GLU A 458 11.40 -24.75 15.40
CA GLU A 458 10.71 -23.90 16.38
C GLU A 458 9.18 -24.03 16.29
N GLY A 459 8.63 -24.24 15.08
CA GLY A 459 7.19 -24.40 14.87
C GLY A 459 6.60 -25.66 15.50
N GLU A 460 7.42 -26.70 15.67
CA GLU A 460 7.01 -27.93 16.36
C GLU A 460 7.09 -27.77 17.87
N MET A 461 8.07 -27.02 18.40
CA MET A 461 8.21 -26.76 19.83
C MET A 461 7.18 -25.75 20.36
N PHE A 462 6.98 -24.64 19.66
CA PHE A 462 6.15 -23.52 20.09
C PHE A 462 5.01 -23.28 19.10
N THR A 463 3.85 -22.88 19.62
CA THR A 463 2.74 -22.38 18.80
C THR A 463 3.22 -21.10 18.08
N GLN A 464 3.51 -21.21 16.78
CA GLN A 464 4.36 -20.28 16.03
C GLN A 464 3.71 -18.89 15.82
N LYS A 465 4.48 -17.81 16.05
CA LYS A 465 4.39 -16.55 15.28
C LYS A 465 5.81 -15.99 15.01
N GLN A 466 6.21 -15.93 13.73
CA GLN A 466 7.38 -15.21 13.20
C GLN A 466 6.95 -14.50 11.88
N ARG A 467 7.58 -13.43 11.34
CA ARG A 467 8.99 -12.95 11.30
C ARG A 467 8.96 -11.41 11.02
N LYS A 468 9.94 -10.64 11.52
CA LYS A 468 10.13 -9.19 11.26
C LYS A 468 10.89 -8.91 9.96
N ALA A 469 10.63 -7.77 9.32
CA ALA A 469 11.48 -7.15 8.30
C ALA A 469 11.80 -5.69 8.71
N ARG A 470 13.08 -5.33 8.76
CA ARG A 470 13.54 -3.97 9.14
C ARG A 470 13.18 -2.94 8.06
N ARG A 471 12.58 -1.80 8.45
CA ARG A 471 12.59 -0.54 7.69
C ARG A 471 12.89 0.66 8.57
N VAL A 472 13.51 1.66 7.95
CA VAL A 472 14.05 2.91 8.52
C VAL A 472 12.94 3.93 8.69
N ASP A 473 12.93 4.61 9.83
CA ASP A 473 11.91 5.59 10.25
C ASP A 473 12.22 6.99 9.69
N ARG A 474 11.27 7.63 8.99
CA ARG A 474 11.25 9.09 8.74
C ARG A 474 10.00 9.67 9.39
N ARG A 475 10.18 10.52 10.41
CA ARG A 475 9.10 11.24 11.08
C ARG A 475 8.61 12.39 10.19
N MET A 476 7.34 12.39 9.82
CA MET A 476 6.65 13.54 9.20
C MET A 476 5.36 13.86 9.96
N ASP A 477 5.01 15.14 10.06
CA ASP A 477 3.88 15.67 10.84
C ASP A 477 2.51 15.49 10.16
N ASN A 478 1.43 15.37 10.94
CA ASN A 478 0.06 15.07 10.48
C ASN A 478 -0.59 16.20 9.65
N ALA A 479 -0.17 17.45 9.87
CA ALA A 479 -0.78 18.63 9.26
C ALA A 479 -0.38 18.83 7.79
N GLU A 480 0.83 18.41 7.40
CA GLU A 480 1.31 18.48 6.01
C GLU A 480 0.67 17.42 5.13
N ARG A 481 0.35 16.25 5.70
CA ARG A 481 -0.32 15.15 5.01
C ARG A 481 -1.68 15.57 4.46
N ILE A 482 -2.42 16.46 5.16
CA ILE A 482 -3.81 16.80 4.83
C ILE A 482 -3.97 17.71 3.59
N LYS A 483 -2.91 18.40 3.15
CA LYS A 483 -3.01 19.48 2.14
C LYS A 483 -2.77 19.04 0.69
N SER A 484 -2.42 17.78 0.43
CA SER A 484 -1.96 17.31 -0.90
C SER A 484 -2.89 16.26 -1.54
N TYR A 485 -4.20 16.48 -1.57
CA TYR A 485 -5.16 15.41 -1.89
C TYR A 485 -5.97 15.53 -3.18
N THR A 486 -5.77 16.57 -3.99
CA THR A 486 -6.54 16.71 -5.25
C THR A 486 -5.69 17.29 -6.37
N GLU A 487 -5.24 16.40 -7.25
CA GLU A 487 -4.69 16.75 -8.55
C GLU A 487 -5.74 17.45 -9.42
N LEU A 488 -5.31 18.50 -10.10
CA LEU A 488 -6.15 19.43 -10.86
C LEU A 488 -5.84 19.24 -12.35
N LYS A 489 -6.79 18.66 -13.10
CA LYS A 489 -6.65 18.38 -14.53
C LYS A 489 -7.38 19.43 -15.35
N VAL A 490 -6.88 19.70 -16.56
CA VAL A 490 -7.56 20.60 -17.50
C VAL A 490 -8.99 20.10 -17.75
N GLY A 491 -9.97 20.97 -17.57
CA GLY A 491 -11.38 20.64 -17.67
C GLY A 491 -12.08 20.40 -16.33
N ASP A 492 -11.35 20.28 -15.22
CA ASP A 492 -11.94 20.16 -13.88
C ASP A 492 -12.72 21.43 -13.49
N TYR A 493 -13.78 21.26 -12.70
CA TYR A 493 -14.45 22.38 -12.05
C TYR A 493 -13.64 22.82 -10.82
N VAL A 494 -13.49 24.13 -10.65
CA VAL A 494 -12.76 24.75 -9.54
C VAL A 494 -13.60 25.82 -8.88
N VAL A 495 -13.42 25.99 -7.57
CA VAL A 495 -14.02 27.06 -6.78
C VAL A 495 -12.95 28.11 -6.53
N HIS A 496 -13.18 29.33 -7.02
CA HIS A 496 -12.41 30.49 -6.59
C HIS A 496 -13.12 31.17 -5.42
N GLN A 497 -12.43 31.41 -4.29
CA GLN A 497 -13.04 31.95 -3.07
C GLN A 497 -13.87 33.23 -3.27
N ASN A 498 -13.45 34.08 -4.22
CA ASN A 498 -14.10 35.37 -4.51
C ASN A 498 -15.05 35.37 -5.73
N HIS A 499 -14.87 34.46 -6.67
CA HIS A 499 -15.54 34.52 -7.99
C HIS A 499 -16.47 33.34 -8.26
N GLY A 500 -16.43 32.30 -7.42
CA GLY A 500 -17.31 31.15 -7.49
C GLY A 500 -16.78 30.03 -8.36
N ILE A 501 -17.71 29.15 -8.77
CA ILE A 501 -17.41 27.92 -9.51
C ILE A 501 -17.12 28.25 -10.98
N GLY A 502 -15.95 27.83 -11.46
CA GLY A 502 -15.48 27.97 -12.84
C GLY A 502 -14.87 26.66 -13.36
N LYS A 503 -14.48 26.63 -14.64
CA LYS A 503 -13.82 25.49 -15.29
C LYS A 503 -12.34 25.81 -15.53
N TYR A 504 -11.45 24.96 -15.04
CA TYR A 504 -10.01 25.15 -15.19
C TYR A 504 -9.53 24.83 -16.61
N LEU A 505 -8.73 25.72 -17.19
CA LEU A 505 -8.18 25.60 -18.55
C LEU A 505 -6.68 25.34 -18.60
N GLY A 506 -6.00 25.20 -17.45
CA GLY A 506 -4.54 25.06 -17.39
C GLY A 506 -3.83 26.35 -16.98
N ILE A 507 -2.50 26.29 -17.03
CA ILE A 507 -1.61 27.43 -16.77
C ILE A 507 -1.23 28.05 -18.10
N GLY A 508 -1.25 29.38 -18.18
CA GLY A 508 -0.71 30.12 -19.31
C GLY A 508 0.18 31.26 -18.83
N THR A 509 1.28 31.47 -19.54
CA THR A 509 2.17 32.60 -19.31
C THR A 509 1.62 33.82 -20.05
N LEU A 510 1.38 34.92 -19.33
CA LEU A 510 1.00 36.20 -19.91
C LEU A 510 2.16 37.17 -19.80
N GLU A 511 2.42 37.89 -20.88
CA GLU A 511 3.39 38.98 -20.91
C GLU A 511 2.67 40.30 -20.62
N ILE A 512 3.07 40.98 -19.54
CA ILE A 512 2.53 42.30 -19.16
C ILE A 512 3.71 43.25 -18.97
N ASN A 513 3.79 44.29 -19.81
CA ASN A 513 4.88 45.28 -19.80
C ASN A 513 6.29 44.66 -19.95
N GLY A 514 6.44 43.57 -20.71
CA GLY A 514 7.71 42.87 -20.93
C GLY A 514 8.11 41.89 -19.81
N ILE A 515 7.23 41.63 -18.84
CA ILE A 515 7.44 40.67 -17.74
C ILE A 515 6.52 39.48 -17.95
N HIS A 516 7.08 38.27 -17.90
CA HIS A 516 6.32 37.03 -17.99
C HIS A 516 5.81 36.65 -16.60
N LYS A 517 4.51 36.38 -16.51
CA LYS A 517 3.90 35.81 -15.30
C LYS A 517 3.00 34.66 -15.66
N ASP A 518 3.10 33.59 -14.89
CA ASP A 518 2.20 32.45 -15.01
C ASP A 518 0.87 32.74 -14.33
N TYR A 519 -0.22 32.42 -15.03
CA TYR A 519 -1.58 32.54 -14.54
C TYR A 519 -2.34 31.23 -14.72
N LEU A 520 -3.16 30.89 -13.73
CA LEU A 520 -4.17 29.84 -13.82
C LEU A 520 -5.39 30.41 -14.52
N HIS A 521 -5.79 29.80 -15.64
CA HIS A 521 -6.95 30.25 -16.40
C HIS A 521 -8.21 29.51 -15.98
N ILE A 522 -9.26 30.26 -15.64
CA ILE A 522 -10.56 29.72 -15.22
C ILE A 522 -11.65 30.36 -16.09
N VAL A 523 -12.50 29.54 -16.70
CA VAL A 523 -13.67 29.98 -17.48
C VAL A 523 -14.93 29.98 -16.62
N TYR A 524 -15.68 31.07 -16.71
CA TYR A 524 -16.97 31.28 -16.06
C TYR A 524 -18.12 31.26 -17.08
N ALA A 525 -19.35 31.32 -16.57
CA ALA A 525 -20.55 31.25 -17.41
C ALA A 525 -20.61 32.44 -18.37
N GLY A 526 -20.86 32.18 -19.65
CA GLY A 526 -20.82 33.19 -20.72
C GLY A 526 -19.48 33.27 -21.46
N GLY A 527 -18.49 32.46 -21.09
CA GLY A 527 -17.17 32.41 -21.75
C GLY A 527 -16.14 33.38 -21.16
N ASP A 528 -16.51 34.11 -20.10
CA ASP A 528 -15.62 35.03 -19.39
C ASP A 528 -14.43 34.28 -18.78
N ARG A 529 -13.23 34.82 -18.95
CA ARG A 529 -11.97 34.22 -18.46
C ARG A 529 -11.43 35.03 -17.28
N LEU A 530 -11.13 34.34 -16.19
CA LEU A 530 -10.36 34.85 -15.06
C LEU A 530 -8.95 34.25 -15.12
N SER A 531 -7.94 35.12 -15.12
CA SER A 531 -6.53 34.73 -14.99
C SER A 531 -6.10 35.01 -13.55
N VAL A 532 -5.82 33.97 -12.78
CA VAL A 532 -5.41 34.06 -11.38
C VAL A 532 -3.89 33.87 -11.30
N PRO A 533 -3.11 34.78 -10.71
CA PRO A 533 -1.67 34.58 -10.54
C PRO A 533 -1.38 33.28 -9.81
N VAL A 534 -0.33 32.54 -10.19
CA VAL A 534 0.01 31.27 -9.51
C VAL A 534 0.33 31.46 -8.02
N GLU A 535 0.84 32.63 -7.63
CA GLU A 535 1.03 33.01 -6.23
C GLU A 535 -0.26 33.01 -5.39
N GLN A 536 -1.43 33.09 -6.04
CA GLN A 536 -2.74 33.08 -5.40
C GLN A 536 -3.46 31.73 -5.55
N PHE A 537 -2.70 30.65 -5.79
CA PHE A 537 -3.26 29.30 -5.92
C PHE A 537 -4.13 28.91 -4.72
N ASP A 538 -3.81 29.37 -3.50
CA ASP A 538 -4.60 29.10 -2.29
C ASP A 538 -6.06 29.59 -2.36
N LEU A 539 -6.37 30.50 -3.29
CA LEU A 539 -7.73 30.96 -3.55
C LEU A 539 -8.54 30.00 -4.41
N ILE A 540 -7.91 28.97 -4.99
CA ILE A 540 -8.49 28.02 -5.92
C ILE A 540 -8.52 26.64 -5.27
N GLN A 541 -9.70 26.02 -5.27
CA GLN A 541 -9.93 24.67 -4.75
C GLN A 541 -10.64 23.84 -5.81
N LYS A 542 -10.34 22.55 -5.91
CA LYS A 542 -11.07 21.65 -6.82
C LYS A 542 -12.51 21.51 -6.34
N TYR A 543 -13.48 21.71 -7.23
CA TYR A 543 -14.88 21.51 -6.88
C TYR A 543 -15.17 20.01 -6.78
N VAL A 544 -15.65 19.59 -5.61
CA VAL A 544 -16.07 18.22 -5.32
C VAL A 544 -17.57 18.23 -5.07
N GLY A 545 -18.35 17.65 -5.98
CA GLY A 545 -19.81 17.59 -5.92
C GLY A 545 -20.34 16.22 -6.37
N SER A 546 -21.65 16.00 -6.22
CA SER A 546 -22.32 14.77 -6.67
C SER A 546 -22.27 14.66 -8.21
N GLU A 547 -21.58 13.63 -8.73
CA GLU A 547 -21.31 13.44 -10.16
C GLU A 547 -22.57 13.31 -11.05
N GLU A 548 -23.76 13.10 -10.48
CA GLU A 548 -25.02 13.00 -11.24
C GLU A 548 -25.51 14.35 -11.80
N LYS A 549 -24.95 15.49 -11.38
CA LYS A 549 -25.29 16.83 -11.91
C LYS A 549 -24.06 17.74 -12.03
N GLU A 550 -23.84 18.26 -13.23
CA GLU A 550 -22.84 19.32 -13.44
C GLU A 550 -23.17 20.57 -12.60
N PRO A 551 -22.17 21.19 -11.96
CA PRO A 551 -22.40 22.37 -11.14
C PRO A 551 -22.77 23.58 -12.00
N LYS A 552 -23.58 24.48 -11.43
CA LYS A 552 -23.90 25.75 -12.08
C LYS A 552 -22.65 26.65 -12.05
N ILE A 553 -22.06 26.88 -13.22
CA ILE A 553 -20.92 27.80 -13.38
C ILE A 553 -21.36 29.22 -13.01
N SER A 554 -20.55 29.90 -12.20
CA SER A 554 -20.82 31.27 -11.73
C SER A 554 -20.58 32.30 -12.84
N LYS A 555 -21.17 33.50 -12.71
CA LYS A 555 -20.90 34.64 -13.60
C LYS A 555 -19.86 35.58 -12.98
N LEU A 556 -18.90 36.03 -13.78
CA LEU A 556 -17.84 36.93 -13.32
C LEU A 556 -18.41 38.34 -13.04
N GLY A 557 -18.08 38.92 -11.90
CA GLY A 557 -18.54 40.27 -11.49
C GLY A 557 -19.99 40.36 -10.96
N GLY A 558 -20.73 39.25 -10.86
CA GLY A 558 -22.09 39.23 -10.31
C GLY A 558 -22.13 39.18 -8.78
N SER A 559 -23.15 39.80 -8.16
CA SER A 559 -23.40 39.69 -6.70
C SER A 559 -24.03 38.36 -6.27
N GLU A 560 -24.26 37.43 -7.20
CA GLU A 560 -24.84 36.10 -6.94
C GLU A 560 -23.95 35.29 -5.99
N TRP A 561 -22.63 35.23 -6.26
CA TRP A 561 -21.69 34.49 -5.43
C TRP A 561 -21.62 35.02 -3.99
N THR A 562 -21.59 36.34 -3.81
CA THR A 562 -21.59 36.96 -2.48
C THR A 562 -22.86 36.64 -1.69
N ARG A 563 -24.03 36.60 -2.35
CA ARG A 563 -25.29 36.20 -1.71
C ARG A 563 -25.28 34.72 -1.32
N VAL A 564 -24.77 33.85 -2.20
CA VAL A 564 -24.61 32.42 -1.92
C VAL A 564 -23.68 32.23 -0.71
N LYS A 565 -22.50 32.86 -0.69
CA LYS A 565 -21.54 32.81 0.42
C LYS A 565 -22.14 33.33 1.73
N SER A 566 -22.89 34.43 1.70
CA SER A 566 -23.57 34.97 2.89
C SER A 566 -24.63 34.01 3.45
N LYS A 567 -25.46 33.43 2.58
CA LYS A 567 -26.49 32.45 2.96
C LYS A 567 -25.88 31.16 3.53
N VAL A 568 -24.78 30.69 2.95
CA VAL A 568 -24.04 29.54 3.48
C VAL A 568 -23.42 29.90 4.83
N ARG A 569 -22.80 31.07 4.97
CA ARG A 569 -22.20 31.54 6.23
C ARG A 569 -23.21 31.62 7.37
N SER A 570 -24.42 32.12 7.12
CA SER A 570 -25.46 32.15 8.17
C SER A 570 -25.85 30.75 8.63
N SER A 571 -26.01 29.81 7.71
CA SER A 571 -26.32 28.43 8.07
C SER A 571 -25.15 27.74 8.79
N VAL A 572 -23.91 28.01 8.36
CA VAL A 572 -22.70 27.51 9.01
C VAL A 572 -22.59 28.02 10.45
N LYS A 573 -23.00 29.26 10.71
CA LYS A 573 -23.05 29.86 12.04
C LYS A 573 -24.03 29.16 12.97
N ASP A 574 -25.23 28.85 12.50
CA ASP A 574 -26.21 28.11 13.30
C ASP A 574 -25.67 26.71 13.70
N ILE A 575 -24.99 26.04 12.76
CA ILE A 575 -24.36 24.73 13.00
C ILE A 575 -23.20 24.86 13.99
N ALA A 576 -22.36 25.88 13.85
CA ALA A 576 -21.25 26.12 14.76
C ALA A 576 -21.74 26.38 16.19
N ASP A 577 -22.83 27.15 16.35
CA ASP A 577 -23.44 27.43 17.65
C ASP A 577 -23.98 26.16 18.33
N ASP A 578 -24.64 25.28 17.58
CA ASP A 578 -25.12 23.98 18.07
C ASP A 578 -23.97 23.03 18.47
N LEU A 579 -22.91 22.97 17.66
CA LEU A 579 -21.71 22.16 17.94
C LEU A 579 -20.97 22.66 19.18
N ILE A 580 -20.84 23.98 19.34
CA ILE A 580 -20.15 24.58 20.48
C ILE A 580 -20.98 24.48 21.74
N LYS A 581 -22.31 24.54 21.67
CA LYS A 581 -23.16 24.30 22.84
C LYS A 581 -22.94 22.90 23.42
N LEU A 582 -22.89 21.88 22.58
CA LEU A 582 -22.56 20.50 22.98
C LEU A 582 -21.14 20.38 23.56
N TYR A 583 -20.17 21.14 23.03
CA TYR A 583 -18.79 21.17 23.53
C TYR A 583 -18.65 21.91 24.86
N ALA A 584 -19.33 23.05 25.02
CA ALA A 584 -19.33 23.89 26.22
C ALA A 584 -19.93 23.15 27.42
N GLU A 585 -21.01 22.40 27.22
CA GLU A 585 -21.61 21.55 28.25
C GLU A 585 -20.59 20.52 28.77
N ARG A 586 -19.68 20.01 27.92
CA ARG A 586 -18.63 19.06 28.33
C ARG A 586 -17.45 19.74 29.01
N GLN A 587 -16.94 20.85 28.49
CA GLN A 587 -15.82 21.56 29.13
C GLN A 587 -16.20 22.13 30.50
N ALA A 588 -17.46 22.54 30.68
CA ALA A 588 -17.96 22.98 31.98
C ALA A 588 -18.14 21.82 32.99
N THR A 589 -18.21 20.58 32.51
CA THR A 589 -18.37 19.39 33.35
C THR A 589 -17.00 18.90 33.82
N LYS A 590 -16.80 18.86 35.14
CA LYS A 590 -15.57 18.34 35.73
C LYS A 590 -15.54 16.81 35.60
N GLY A 591 -14.59 16.29 34.83
CA GLY A 591 -14.33 14.87 34.65
C GLY A 591 -13.43 14.28 35.73
N TYR A 592 -13.02 13.02 35.52
CA TYR A 592 -12.02 12.36 36.36
C TYR A 592 -10.67 12.39 35.64
N GLY A 593 -9.68 13.10 36.19
CA GLY A 593 -8.32 13.08 35.67
C GLY A 593 -7.55 11.91 36.26
N PHE A 594 -7.21 10.94 35.42
CA PHE A 594 -6.40 9.78 35.79
C PHE A 594 -4.97 10.20 36.18
N GLY A 595 -4.31 9.41 37.03
CA GLY A 595 -2.93 9.66 37.44
C GLY A 595 -1.90 9.42 36.33
N PRO A 596 -0.61 9.71 36.56
CA PRO A 596 0.47 9.28 35.67
C PRO A 596 0.60 7.76 35.65
N ASP A 597 1.30 7.22 34.65
CA ASP A 597 1.46 5.76 34.51
C ASP A 597 2.21 5.15 35.70
N THR A 598 1.70 4.02 36.19
CA THR A 598 2.29 3.27 37.30
C THR A 598 3.34 2.26 36.79
N PRO A 599 4.22 1.73 37.65
CA PRO A 599 5.13 0.65 37.26
C PRO A 599 4.40 -0.57 36.67
N TYR A 600 3.20 -0.89 37.18
CA TYR A 600 2.35 -1.95 36.64
C TYR A 600 1.87 -1.66 35.21
N GLN A 601 1.59 -0.40 34.86
CA GLN A 601 1.25 -0.01 33.48
C GLN A 601 2.44 -0.26 32.55
N GLN A 602 3.66 0.12 32.97
CA GLN A 602 4.87 -0.07 32.16
C GLN A 602 5.18 -1.55 31.96
N GLU A 603 5.02 -2.37 33.00
CA GLU A 603 5.18 -3.82 32.93
C GLU A 603 4.15 -4.44 31.98
N PHE A 604 2.87 -4.07 32.12
CA PHE A 604 1.79 -4.52 31.23
C PHE A 604 2.07 -4.20 29.75
N GLU A 605 2.56 -2.99 29.48
CA GLU A 605 2.91 -2.56 28.12
C GLU A 605 4.11 -3.31 27.56
N ALA A 606 5.14 -3.56 28.39
CA ALA A 606 6.32 -4.35 28.02
C ALA A 606 6.01 -5.83 27.76
N MET A 607 4.92 -6.37 28.34
CA MET A 607 4.44 -7.73 28.06
C MET A 607 3.72 -7.85 26.71
N PHE A 608 3.59 -6.78 25.91
CA PHE A 608 3.00 -6.90 24.58
C PHE A 608 3.91 -7.70 23.64
N PRO A 609 3.41 -8.81 23.04
CA PRO A 609 4.26 -9.72 22.27
C PRO A 609 4.57 -9.24 20.85
N TYR A 610 4.13 -8.04 20.48
CA TYR A 610 4.37 -7.43 19.17
C TYR A 610 4.98 -6.04 19.37
N ASP A 611 5.78 -5.58 18.41
CA ASP A 611 6.29 -4.21 18.45
C ASP A 611 5.25 -3.23 17.93
N GLU A 612 5.12 -2.13 18.65
CA GLU A 612 4.19 -1.07 18.31
C GLU A 612 4.75 -0.19 17.19
N THR A 613 3.87 0.26 16.31
CA THR A 613 4.24 1.22 15.27
C THR A 613 4.40 2.63 15.85
N PRO A 614 5.16 3.53 15.20
CA PRO A 614 5.27 4.93 15.63
C PRO A 614 3.91 5.61 15.80
N ASP A 615 2.96 5.33 14.89
CA ASP A 615 1.58 5.83 14.98
C ASP A 615 0.81 5.27 16.18
N GLN A 616 1.00 3.99 16.53
CA GLN A 616 0.39 3.39 17.71
C GLN A 616 0.91 4.05 18.98
N LEU A 617 2.23 4.19 19.12
CA LEU A 617 2.86 4.84 20.28
C LEU A 617 2.37 6.27 20.45
N ARG A 618 2.28 7.03 19.35
CA ARG A 618 1.71 8.39 19.34
C ARG A 618 0.25 8.40 19.80
N ALA A 619 -0.60 7.54 19.23
CA ALA A 619 -2.01 7.46 19.60
C ALA A 619 -2.21 7.08 21.08
N ILE A 620 -1.38 6.18 21.61
CA ILE A 620 -1.39 5.79 23.02
C ILE A 620 -1.05 6.98 23.92
N ASP A 621 0.00 7.73 23.58
CA ASP A 621 0.42 8.91 24.34
C ASP A 621 -0.64 10.03 24.32
N GLU A 622 -1.21 10.31 23.15
CA GLU A 622 -2.31 11.28 22.98
C GLU A 622 -3.53 10.91 23.85
N ILE A 623 -3.96 9.64 23.82
CA ILE A 623 -5.10 9.16 24.63
C ILE A 623 -4.80 9.24 26.13
N LYS A 624 -3.61 8.80 26.56
CA LYS A 624 -3.22 8.83 27.98
C LYS A 624 -3.13 10.26 28.51
N LYS A 625 -2.62 11.20 27.70
CA LYS A 625 -2.56 12.63 28.05
C LYS A 625 -3.95 13.22 28.23
N ASP A 626 -4.91 12.86 27.38
CA ASP A 626 -6.28 13.32 27.54
C ASP A 626 -6.95 12.72 28.78
N MET A 627 -6.74 11.43 29.06
CA MET A 627 -7.23 10.79 30.29
C MET A 627 -6.68 11.44 31.57
N GLN A 628 -5.48 12.03 31.53
CA GLN A 628 -4.89 12.71 32.68
C GLN A 628 -5.48 14.10 32.95
N GLN A 629 -6.28 14.65 32.02
CA GLN A 629 -6.87 15.97 32.16
C GLN A 629 -8.13 15.92 33.03
N SER A 630 -8.45 17.03 33.71
CA SER A 630 -9.67 17.15 34.52
C SER A 630 -10.96 17.29 33.71
N ARG A 631 -10.89 17.22 32.37
CA ARG A 631 -12.03 17.32 31.45
C ARG A 631 -12.28 15.94 30.82
N PRO A 632 -13.55 15.51 30.63
CA PRO A 632 -13.83 14.20 30.04
C PRO A 632 -13.29 14.08 28.60
N MET A 633 -12.53 13.02 28.32
CA MET A 633 -12.02 12.72 26.98
C MET A 633 -13.17 12.35 26.00
N ASP A 634 -13.10 12.80 24.74
CA ASP A 634 -13.90 12.27 23.62
C ASP A 634 -13.08 12.13 22.35
N ARG A 635 -12.35 11.03 22.25
CA ARG A 635 -11.37 10.81 21.17
C ARG A 635 -11.84 9.75 20.19
N LEU A 636 -11.64 10.02 18.91
CA LEU A 636 -11.81 9.04 17.83
C LEU A 636 -10.44 8.44 17.47
N LEU A 637 -10.30 7.12 17.62
CA LEU A 637 -9.16 6.37 17.11
C LEU A 637 -9.54 5.75 15.76
N CYS A 638 -8.93 6.28 14.70
CA CYS A 638 -9.08 5.79 13.35
C CYS A 638 -7.84 4.97 12.96
N GLY A 639 -8.04 3.85 12.30
CA GLY A 639 -6.96 3.07 11.72
C GLY A 639 -7.52 1.86 11.01
N ASP A 640 -6.81 1.29 10.04
CA ASP A 640 -7.37 0.16 9.29
C ASP A 640 -7.62 -1.07 10.20
N VAL A 641 -8.47 -1.98 9.75
CA VAL A 641 -8.74 -3.26 10.43
C VAL A 641 -7.41 -3.97 10.70
N GLY A 642 -7.12 -4.39 11.93
CA GLY A 642 -5.85 -5.07 12.25
C GLY A 642 -4.65 -4.17 12.55
N TYR A 643 -4.79 -2.83 12.54
CA TYR A 643 -3.69 -1.90 12.91
C TYR A 643 -3.54 -1.71 14.43
N GLY A 644 -3.95 -2.70 15.23
CA GLY A 644 -3.77 -2.65 16.68
C GLY A 644 -4.65 -1.64 17.43
N LYS A 645 -5.76 -1.16 16.85
CA LYS A 645 -6.74 -0.29 17.55
C LYS A 645 -7.17 -0.87 18.90
N THR A 646 -7.40 -2.19 18.94
CA THR A 646 -7.78 -2.90 20.16
C THR A 646 -6.70 -2.80 21.23
N GLU A 647 -5.41 -2.89 20.87
CA GLU A 647 -4.32 -2.80 21.85
C GLU A 647 -4.26 -1.40 22.47
N VAL A 648 -4.44 -0.34 21.67
CA VAL A 648 -4.55 1.03 22.18
C VAL A 648 -5.70 1.17 23.19
N ALA A 649 -6.85 0.56 22.88
CA ALA A 649 -8.01 0.56 23.77
C ALA A 649 -7.79 -0.25 25.05
N VAL A 650 -7.10 -1.39 24.96
CA VAL A 650 -6.75 -2.24 26.12
C VAL A 650 -5.81 -1.49 27.07
N ARG A 651 -4.83 -0.72 26.57
CA ARG A 651 -3.94 0.10 27.41
C ARG A 651 -4.69 1.21 28.14
N ALA A 652 -5.62 1.88 27.46
CA ALA A 652 -6.51 2.85 28.09
C ALA A 652 -7.40 2.19 29.16
N ALA A 653 -7.92 0.99 28.89
CA ALA A 653 -8.72 0.23 29.84
C ALA A 653 -7.91 -0.20 31.08
N PHE A 654 -6.66 -0.64 30.90
CA PHE A 654 -5.79 -1.01 32.01
C PHE A 654 -5.54 0.19 32.93
N LYS A 655 -5.24 1.36 32.35
CA LYS A 655 -5.04 2.61 33.10
C LYS A 655 -6.26 2.98 33.94
N ALA A 656 -7.47 2.81 33.40
CA ALA A 656 -8.69 3.05 34.15
C ALA A 656 -8.92 2.00 35.26
N ALA A 657 -8.73 0.72 34.95
CA ALA A 657 -8.97 -0.38 35.88
C ALA A 657 -8.00 -0.39 37.07
N ILE A 658 -6.71 -0.09 36.85
CA ILE A 658 -5.71 -0.07 37.93
C ILE A 658 -5.95 1.04 38.96
N GLU A 659 -6.63 2.12 38.56
CA GLU A 659 -7.07 3.20 39.46
C GLU A 659 -8.44 2.93 40.10
N GLY A 660 -8.99 1.72 39.92
CA GLY A 660 -10.25 1.28 40.53
C GLY A 660 -11.51 1.82 39.84
N LYS A 661 -11.39 2.36 38.63
CA LYS A 661 -12.53 2.75 37.80
C LYS A 661 -13.02 1.61 36.94
N GLN A 662 -14.33 1.49 36.78
CA GLN A 662 -14.92 0.50 35.88
C GLN A 662 -14.76 0.92 34.42
N VAL A 663 -14.57 -0.06 33.54
CA VAL A 663 -14.48 0.10 32.09
C VAL A 663 -15.63 -0.62 31.40
N ALA A 664 -16.31 0.07 30.49
CA ALA A 664 -17.33 -0.52 29.63
C ALA A 664 -16.86 -0.53 28.17
N VAL A 665 -16.89 -1.70 27.53
CA VAL A 665 -16.60 -1.87 26.10
C VAL A 665 -17.88 -2.23 25.38
N LEU A 666 -18.38 -1.31 24.56
CA LEU A 666 -19.62 -1.43 23.82
C LEU A 666 -19.33 -1.82 22.36
N VAL A 667 -19.91 -2.93 21.91
CA VAL A 667 -19.69 -3.50 20.58
C VAL A 667 -21.02 -3.84 19.89
N PRO A 668 -21.09 -3.84 18.54
CA PRO A 668 -22.38 -3.98 17.86
C PRO A 668 -22.89 -5.42 17.79
N THR A 669 -22.00 -6.42 17.81
CA THR A 669 -22.35 -7.84 17.64
C THR A 669 -21.86 -8.70 18.80
N THR A 670 -22.55 -9.82 19.02
CA THR A 670 -22.24 -10.86 20.00
C THR A 670 -20.87 -11.48 19.78
N ILE A 671 -20.47 -11.65 18.51
CA ILE A 671 -19.18 -12.20 18.10
C ILE A 671 -18.04 -11.25 18.48
N LEU A 672 -18.16 -9.95 18.17
CA LEU A 672 -17.16 -8.95 18.60
C LEU A 672 -17.06 -8.89 20.12
N ALA A 673 -18.18 -9.06 20.84
CA ALA A 673 -18.17 -9.07 22.31
C ALA A 673 -17.34 -10.23 22.85
N GLN A 674 -17.44 -11.39 22.20
CA GLN A 674 -16.65 -12.58 22.56
C GLN A 674 -15.18 -12.41 22.20
N GLN A 675 -14.87 -11.88 21.00
CA GLN A 675 -13.49 -11.62 20.56
C GLN A 675 -12.76 -10.65 21.50
N HIS A 676 -13.41 -9.53 21.83
CA HIS A 676 -12.87 -8.57 22.82
C HIS A 676 -12.75 -9.22 24.19
N TYR A 677 -13.72 -10.04 24.62
CA TYR A 677 -13.66 -10.74 25.91
C TYR A 677 -12.44 -11.66 26.01
N GLU A 678 -12.15 -12.44 24.98
CA GLU A 678 -10.98 -13.33 24.95
C GLU A 678 -9.67 -12.54 24.95
N THR A 679 -9.59 -11.49 24.12
CA THR A 679 -8.41 -10.62 24.03
C THR A 679 -8.11 -9.96 25.38
N PHE A 680 -9.11 -9.36 26.02
CA PHE A 680 -8.93 -8.73 27.34
C PHE A 680 -8.57 -9.75 28.41
N ARG A 681 -9.19 -10.94 28.40
CA ARG A 681 -8.91 -11.99 29.38
C ARG A 681 -7.48 -12.53 29.25
N GLU A 682 -6.99 -12.70 28.02
CA GLU A 682 -5.62 -13.13 27.76
C GLU A 682 -4.61 -12.05 28.18
N ARG A 683 -4.81 -10.80 27.74
CA ARG A 683 -3.93 -9.66 28.05
C ARG A 683 -3.86 -9.38 29.56
N PHE A 684 -4.97 -9.52 30.30
CA PHE A 684 -5.01 -9.24 31.75
C PHE A 684 -4.78 -10.46 32.64
N SER A 685 -4.34 -11.60 32.09
CA SER A 685 -4.20 -12.88 32.81
C SER A 685 -3.29 -12.85 34.06
N GLY A 686 -2.34 -11.90 34.13
CA GLY A 686 -1.47 -11.68 35.28
C GLY A 686 -1.99 -10.72 36.37
N TYR A 687 -3.19 -10.15 36.18
CA TYR A 687 -3.72 -9.07 37.03
C TYR A 687 -5.06 -9.46 37.67
N PRO A 688 -5.38 -8.95 38.88
CA PRO A 688 -6.57 -9.33 39.63
C PRO A 688 -7.86 -8.63 39.12
N PHE A 689 -8.00 -8.43 37.81
CA PHE A 689 -9.17 -7.79 37.21
C PHE A 689 -10.27 -8.81 36.89
N GLN A 690 -11.50 -8.53 37.30
CA GLN A 690 -12.65 -9.35 36.95
C GLN A 690 -13.29 -8.85 35.65
N ILE A 691 -13.02 -9.57 34.56
CA ILE A 691 -13.60 -9.29 33.24
C ILE A 691 -14.86 -10.15 33.04
N ARG A 692 -15.98 -9.53 32.65
CA ARG A 692 -17.23 -10.22 32.31
C ARG A 692 -17.76 -9.79 30.95
N VAL A 693 -18.52 -10.67 30.30
CA VAL A 693 -19.21 -10.37 29.05
C VAL A 693 -20.74 -10.37 29.25
N LEU A 694 -21.40 -9.35 28.74
CA LEU A 694 -22.86 -9.21 28.74
C LEU A 694 -23.38 -9.29 27.31
N SER A 695 -23.74 -10.50 26.89
CA SER A 695 -24.19 -10.81 25.53
C SER A 695 -25.32 -11.83 25.55
N ARG A 696 -25.91 -12.12 24.38
CA ARG A 696 -26.99 -13.11 24.26
C ARG A 696 -26.53 -14.55 24.51
N PHE A 697 -25.24 -14.85 24.35
CA PHE A 697 -24.66 -16.17 24.61
C PHE A 697 -24.57 -16.53 26.09
N ARG A 698 -24.74 -15.55 27.00
CA ARG A 698 -24.76 -15.81 28.44
C ARG A 698 -26.15 -16.19 28.88
N SER A 699 -26.24 -17.22 29.70
CA SER A 699 -27.49 -17.65 30.33
C SER A 699 -28.08 -16.51 31.18
N ARG A 700 -29.40 -16.53 31.38
CA ARG A 700 -30.07 -15.52 32.24
C ARG A 700 -29.45 -15.46 33.64
N LYS A 701 -28.97 -16.59 34.16
CA LYS A 701 -28.29 -16.67 35.46
C LYS A 701 -26.99 -15.87 35.45
N GLU A 702 -26.11 -16.12 34.48
CA GLU A 702 -24.83 -15.42 34.32
C GLU A 702 -25.00 -13.92 34.05
N GLN A 703 -25.99 -13.53 33.23
CA GLN A 703 -26.29 -12.12 32.98
C GLN A 703 -26.71 -11.41 34.27
N THR A 704 -27.57 -12.05 35.08
CA THR A 704 -28.04 -11.48 36.36
C THR A 704 -26.90 -11.34 37.36
N GLU A 705 -26.02 -12.33 37.43
CA GLU A 705 -24.81 -12.29 38.26
C GLU A 705 -23.85 -11.18 37.83
N THR A 706 -23.62 -11.04 36.52
CA THR A 706 -22.78 -9.99 35.95
C THR A 706 -23.33 -8.60 36.29
N MET A 707 -24.64 -8.37 36.13
CA MET A 707 -25.27 -7.09 36.49
C MET A 707 -25.15 -6.76 37.99
N LYS A 708 -25.28 -7.78 38.86
CA LYS A 708 -25.05 -7.60 40.30
C LYS A 708 -23.59 -7.24 40.59
N GLY A 709 -22.64 -7.88 39.92
CA GLY A 709 -21.21 -7.60 40.05
C GLY A 709 -20.82 -6.20 39.57
N ILE A 710 -21.40 -5.73 38.46
CA ILE A 710 -21.21 -4.36 37.95
C ILE A 710 -21.70 -3.34 38.99
N LYS A 711 -22.89 -3.56 39.57
CA LYS A 711 -23.48 -2.67 40.57
C LYS A 711 -22.70 -2.67 41.89
N ALA A 712 -22.15 -3.81 42.29
CA ALA A 712 -21.31 -3.94 43.49
C ALA A 712 -19.88 -3.38 43.28
N GLY A 713 -19.45 -3.24 42.02
CA GLY A 713 -18.09 -2.88 41.64
C GLY A 713 -17.09 -4.02 41.82
N THR A 714 -17.55 -5.28 41.78
CA THR A 714 -16.63 -6.43 41.75
C THR A 714 -16.15 -6.73 40.33
N VAL A 715 -16.89 -6.26 39.32
CA VAL A 715 -16.53 -6.38 37.90
C VAL A 715 -15.85 -5.08 37.47
N ASP A 716 -14.57 -5.17 37.13
CA ASP A 716 -13.74 -4.03 36.70
C ASP A 716 -13.96 -3.70 35.23
N VAL A 717 -14.04 -4.72 34.38
CA VAL A 717 -14.25 -4.56 32.92
C VAL A 717 -15.46 -5.36 32.47
N VAL A 718 -16.40 -4.67 31.82
CA VAL A 718 -17.54 -5.31 31.17
C VAL A 718 -17.52 -5.06 29.67
N ILE A 719 -17.61 -6.14 28.91
CA ILE A 719 -17.69 -6.12 27.44
C ILE A 719 -19.09 -6.56 27.05
N GLY A 720 -19.78 -5.84 26.17
CA GLY A 720 -21.16 -6.22 25.85
C GLY A 720 -21.76 -5.50 24.68
N THR A 721 -22.88 -6.07 24.21
CA THR A 721 -23.62 -5.51 23.09
C THR A 721 -24.53 -4.38 23.54
N HIS A 722 -25.52 -3.99 22.71
CA HIS A 722 -26.60 -3.07 23.09
C HIS A 722 -27.29 -3.41 24.43
N ARG A 723 -27.15 -4.65 24.94
CA ARG A 723 -27.61 -5.07 26.27
C ARG A 723 -27.02 -4.24 27.42
N LEU A 724 -25.82 -3.66 27.26
CA LEU A 724 -25.22 -2.73 28.23
C LEU A 724 -25.98 -1.39 28.33
N LEU A 725 -26.75 -1.03 27.31
CA LEU A 725 -27.53 0.22 27.26
C LEU A 725 -28.96 0.05 27.81
N SER A 726 -29.27 -1.11 28.38
CA SER A 726 -30.55 -1.34 29.06
C SER A 726 -30.58 -0.61 30.41
N GLN A 727 -31.77 -0.20 30.84
CA GLN A 727 -31.95 0.61 32.06
C GLN A 727 -31.61 -0.13 33.37
N ASP A 728 -31.54 -1.46 33.33
CA ASP A 728 -31.24 -2.31 34.48
C ASP A 728 -29.73 -2.46 34.77
N VAL A 729 -28.87 -1.96 33.87
CA VAL A 729 -27.42 -1.95 34.05
C VAL A 729 -27.03 -0.64 34.74
N VAL A 730 -26.55 -0.73 35.98
CA VAL A 730 -26.13 0.41 36.80
C VAL A 730 -24.68 0.19 37.24
N PHE A 731 -23.79 1.09 36.80
CA PHE A 731 -22.39 1.10 37.20
C PHE A 731 -22.22 1.72 38.59
N LYS A 732 -21.25 1.24 39.35
CA LYS A 732 -20.84 1.84 40.62
C LYS A 732 -20.02 3.11 40.38
N ASP A 733 -19.00 3.00 39.54
CA ASP A 733 -18.07 4.09 39.22
C ASP A 733 -17.42 3.86 37.85
N LEU A 734 -18.12 4.26 36.79
CA LEU A 734 -17.65 4.12 35.41
C LEU A 734 -16.66 5.25 35.08
N GLY A 735 -15.42 4.90 34.76
CA GLY A 735 -14.38 5.87 34.39
C GLY A 735 -14.12 5.95 32.89
N LEU A 736 -14.28 4.86 32.14
CA LEU A 736 -13.98 4.81 30.71
C LEU A 736 -15.04 4.02 29.93
N LEU A 737 -15.50 4.60 28.81
CA LEU A 737 -16.39 3.98 27.85
C LEU A 737 -15.67 3.83 26.50
N ILE A 738 -15.41 2.59 26.10
CA ILE A 738 -14.86 2.26 24.78
C ILE A 738 -16.03 1.87 23.86
N VAL A 739 -16.13 2.49 22.69
CA VAL A 739 -17.17 2.18 21.69
C VAL A 739 -16.51 1.73 20.39
N ASP A 740 -16.74 0.49 19.99
CA ASP A 740 -16.21 -0.04 18.73
C ASP A 740 -17.30 -0.03 17.64
N GLU A 741 -16.94 0.39 16.44
CA GLU A 741 -17.81 0.44 15.25
C GLU A 741 -19.16 1.19 15.49
N GLU A 742 -19.09 2.41 16.04
CA GLU A 742 -20.24 3.26 16.41
C GLU A 742 -21.30 3.40 15.30
N GLN A 743 -20.90 3.34 14.02
CA GLN A 743 -21.79 3.45 12.87
C GLN A 743 -22.90 2.39 12.84
N ARG A 744 -22.66 1.20 13.40
CA ARG A 744 -23.62 0.07 13.35
C ARG A 744 -24.71 0.15 14.43
N PHE A 745 -24.63 1.11 15.35
CA PHE A 745 -25.66 1.30 16.38
C PHE A 745 -26.87 2.08 15.84
N GLY A 746 -28.07 1.60 16.17
CA GLY A 746 -29.33 2.28 15.85
C GLY A 746 -29.49 3.63 16.55
N VAL A 747 -30.45 4.44 16.08
CA VAL A 747 -30.69 5.81 16.56
C VAL A 747 -30.99 5.84 18.07
N SER A 748 -31.83 4.94 18.56
CA SER A 748 -32.19 4.83 19.98
C SER A 748 -30.99 4.48 20.89
N HIS A 749 -30.05 3.67 20.39
CA HIS A 749 -28.81 3.34 21.11
C HIS A 749 -27.89 4.58 21.19
N LYS A 750 -27.80 5.34 20.10
CA LYS A 750 -26.99 6.56 20.01
C LYS A 750 -27.49 7.66 20.96
N GLU A 751 -28.80 7.79 21.16
CA GLU A 751 -29.35 8.73 22.15
C GLU A 751 -29.00 8.36 23.60
N LYS A 752 -29.03 7.08 23.93
CA LYS A 752 -28.60 6.60 25.26
C LYS A 752 -27.11 6.77 25.48
N LEU A 753 -26.30 6.50 24.45
CA LEU A 753 -24.87 6.77 24.43
C LEU A 753 -24.59 8.24 24.75
N LYS A 754 -25.27 9.20 24.12
CA LYS A 754 -25.09 10.63 24.39
C LYS A 754 -25.23 11.00 25.88
N ARG A 755 -26.12 10.33 26.62
CA ARG A 755 -26.31 10.57 28.07
C ARG A 755 -25.17 10.00 28.91
N LEU A 756 -24.62 8.85 28.53
CA LEU A 756 -23.46 8.25 29.20
C LEU A 756 -22.16 9.03 28.89
N LYS A 757 -22.07 9.60 27.69
CA LYS A 757 -20.90 10.37 27.22
C LYS A 757 -20.68 11.70 27.95
N THR A 758 -21.63 12.21 28.76
CA THR A 758 -21.53 13.56 29.34
C THR A 758 -20.43 13.71 30.39
N ASN A 759 -20.23 12.70 31.26
CA ASN A 759 -19.37 12.82 32.45
C ASN A 759 -18.23 11.77 32.49
N VAL A 760 -18.08 10.96 31.44
CA VAL A 760 -17.17 9.81 31.38
C VAL A 760 -16.24 9.98 30.19
N ASP A 761 -15.00 9.49 30.30
CA ASP A 761 -14.06 9.45 29.19
C ASP A 761 -14.53 8.46 28.12
N VAL A 762 -14.50 8.89 26.86
CA VAL A 762 -15.02 8.12 25.73
C VAL A 762 -13.93 7.94 24.68
N LEU A 763 -13.64 6.68 24.36
CA LEU A 763 -12.76 6.30 23.27
C LEU A 763 -13.58 5.57 22.20
N THR A 764 -13.66 6.14 21.00
CA THR A 764 -14.37 5.50 19.87
C THR A 764 -13.38 4.92 18.88
N LEU A 765 -13.55 3.64 18.51
CA LEU A 765 -12.71 2.92 17.56
C LEU A 765 -13.43 2.78 16.22
N THR A 766 -12.73 3.02 15.10
CA THR A 766 -13.32 2.81 13.77
C THR A 766 -12.26 2.44 12.72
N ALA A 767 -12.66 1.56 11.77
CA ALA A 767 -11.84 1.19 10.62
C ALA A 767 -11.94 2.18 9.46
N THR A 768 -13.14 2.71 9.24
CA THR A 768 -13.42 3.73 8.22
C THR A 768 -14.20 4.84 8.91
N PRO A 769 -13.62 6.03 9.09
CA PRO A 769 -14.30 7.07 9.85
C PRO A 769 -15.55 7.48 9.07
N ILE A 770 -16.68 7.52 9.79
CA ILE A 770 -17.93 8.03 9.21
C ILE A 770 -17.64 9.43 8.69
N PRO A 771 -18.01 9.79 7.45
CA PRO A 771 -17.62 11.08 6.90
C PRO A 771 -18.02 12.29 7.76
N ARG A 772 -19.12 12.17 8.55
CA ARG A 772 -19.59 13.19 9.50
C ARG A 772 -18.64 13.33 10.69
N THR A 773 -18.21 12.21 11.24
CA THR A 773 -17.32 12.14 12.40
C THR A 773 -15.91 12.58 12.00
N LEU A 774 -15.47 12.19 10.81
CA LEU A 774 -14.22 12.66 10.21
C LEU A 774 -14.24 14.19 10.06
N HIS A 775 -15.31 14.72 9.48
CA HIS A 775 -15.49 16.17 9.29
C HIS A 775 -15.45 16.95 10.60
N MET A 776 -16.20 16.52 11.63
CA MET A 776 -16.17 17.13 12.96
C MET A 776 -14.78 17.08 13.62
N SER A 777 -14.02 16.03 13.36
CA SER A 777 -12.67 15.90 13.91
C SER A 777 -11.67 16.80 13.17
N MET A 778 -11.79 16.92 11.84
CA MET A 778 -10.98 17.85 11.04
C MET A 778 -11.22 19.32 11.40
N LEU A 779 -12.42 19.65 11.89
CA LEU A 779 -12.77 20.99 12.38
C LEU A 779 -12.30 21.26 13.82
N GLY A 780 -11.57 20.33 14.44
CA GLY A 780 -11.07 20.46 15.82
C GLY A 780 -12.18 20.46 16.88
N VAL A 781 -13.38 19.96 16.55
CA VAL A 781 -14.48 19.80 17.52
C VAL A 781 -14.33 18.50 18.31
N ARG A 782 -13.72 17.49 17.69
CA ARG A 782 -13.46 16.18 18.29
C ARG A 782 -11.99 15.80 18.07
N ASP A 783 -11.33 15.31 19.10
CA ASP A 783 -9.93 14.89 19.00
C ASP A 783 -9.83 13.58 18.20
N LEU A 784 -8.84 13.50 17.30
CA LEU A 784 -8.63 12.38 16.38
C LEU A 784 -7.19 11.90 16.45
N SER A 785 -7.04 10.60 16.63
CA SER A 785 -5.77 9.89 16.43
C SER A 785 -5.92 8.96 15.24
N VAL A 786 -5.00 9.06 14.27
CA VAL A 786 -4.98 8.18 13.08
C VAL A 786 -3.79 7.24 13.18
N ILE A 787 -4.01 5.94 12.92
CA ILE A 787 -2.98 4.93 12.73
C ILE A 787 -2.97 4.54 11.25
N GLU A 788 -1.94 4.94 10.52
CA GLU A 788 -1.78 4.65 9.08
C GLU A 788 -0.75 3.54 8.85
N THR A 789 0.25 3.46 9.73
CA THR A 789 1.34 2.49 9.62
C THR A 789 0.83 1.08 9.97
N PRO A 790 0.84 0.12 9.02
CA PRO A 790 0.51 -1.26 9.30
C PRO A 790 1.56 -1.91 10.23
N PRO A 791 1.16 -2.87 11.08
CA PRO A 791 2.12 -3.73 11.77
C PRO A 791 2.96 -4.57 10.78
N GLU A 792 4.21 -4.90 11.14
CA GLU A 792 5.18 -5.56 10.24
C GLU A 792 4.72 -6.88 9.61
N ASN A 793 3.74 -7.58 10.19
CA ASN A 793 3.25 -8.88 9.73
C ASN A 793 2.06 -8.82 8.77
N ARG A 794 1.75 -7.65 8.18
CA ARG A 794 0.59 -7.51 7.29
C ARG A 794 1.03 -7.20 5.86
N PHE A 795 0.74 -8.12 4.95
CA PHE A 795 0.92 -7.92 3.52
C PHE A 795 -0.30 -7.24 2.90
N PRO A 796 -0.13 -6.38 1.88
CA PRO A 796 -1.25 -5.83 1.14
C PRO A 796 -2.06 -6.95 0.48
N VAL A 797 -3.39 -6.79 0.50
CA VAL A 797 -4.31 -7.74 -0.15
C VAL A 797 -4.22 -7.55 -1.65
N GLN A 798 -3.75 -8.59 -2.35
CA GLN A 798 -3.65 -8.61 -3.80
C GLN A 798 -5.06 -8.56 -4.40
N THR A 799 -5.38 -7.44 -5.05
CA THR A 799 -6.73 -7.12 -5.48
C THR A 799 -6.85 -7.23 -6.98
N TYR A 800 -7.83 -8.02 -7.43
CA TYR A 800 -8.12 -8.27 -8.84
C TYR A 800 -9.53 -7.84 -9.18
N VAL A 801 -9.69 -7.15 -10.30
CA VAL A 801 -10.99 -6.81 -10.89
C VAL A 801 -11.09 -7.54 -12.21
N VAL A 802 -11.97 -8.53 -12.31
CA VAL A 802 -12.00 -9.48 -13.43
C VAL A 802 -13.41 -9.94 -13.77
N GLU A 803 -13.59 -10.53 -14.95
CA GLU A 803 -14.84 -11.20 -15.29
C GLU A 803 -15.03 -12.47 -14.45
N TYR A 804 -16.27 -12.75 -14.08
CA TYR A 804 -16.62 -13.95 -13.35
C TYR A 804 -16.31 -15.20 -14.18
N SER A 805 -15.53 -16.12 -13.61
CA SER A 805 -15.17 -17.39 -14.25
C SER A 805 -15.21 -18.54 -13.24
N PRO A 806 -15.96 -19.62 -13.50
CA PRO A 806 -15.99 -20.79 -12.60
C PRO A 806 -14.60 -21.40 -12.34
N THR A 807 -13.72 -21.42 -13.35
CA THR A 807 -12.34 -21.93 -13.23
C THR A 807 -11.52 -21.08 -12.26
N LEU A 808 -11.61 -19.75 -12.37
CA LEU A 808 -10.93 -18.83 -11.45
C LEU A 808 -11.40 -19.02 -10.00
N VAL A 809 -12.72 -19.22 -9.81
CA VAL A 809 -13.30 -19.47 -8.48
C VAL A 809 -12.77 -20.77 -7.89
N ARG A 810 -12.71 -21.85 -8.69
CA ARG A 810 -12.12 -23.13 -8.28
C ARG A 810 -10.67 -22.96 -7.85
N GLU A 811 -9.83 -22.37 -8.71
CA GLU A 811 -8.40 -22.18 -8.41
C GLU A 811 -8.17 -21.34 -7.16
N ALA A 812 -8.95 -20.26 -6.98
CA ALA A 812 -8.85 -19.41 -5.81
C ALA A 812 -9.19 -20.16 -4.52
N ILE A 813 -10.18 -21.06 -4.56
CA ILE A 813 -10.57 -21.90 -3.42
C ILE A 813 -9.53 -23.00 -3.16
N GLU A 814 -9.12 -23.74 -4.19
CA GLU A 814 -8.13 -24.82 -4.08
C GLU A 814 -6.78 -24.31 -3.56
N ARG A 815 -6.35 -23.13 -4.02
CA ARG A 815 -5.14 -22.46 -3.52
C ARG A 815 -5.21 -22.15 -2.03
N GLU A 816 -6.38 -21.74 -1.54
CA GLU A 816 -6.58 -21.43 -0.13
C GLU A 816 -6.63 -22.70 0.74
N LEU A 817 -7.34 -23.72 0.26
CA LEU A 817 -7.40 -25.04 0.91
C LEU A 817 -6.02 -25.70 1.03
N ALA A 818 -5.19 -25.59 -0.02
CA ALA A 818 -3.85 -26.16 -0.03
C ALA A 818 -2.91 -25.59 1.06
N ARG A 819 -3.27 -24.44 1.65
CA ARG A 819 -2.55 -23.82 2.76
C ARG A 819 -3.30 -23.92 4.09
N ASP A 820 -4.31 -24.78 4.21
CA ASP A 820 -5.18 -24.89 5.39
C ASP A 820 -5.85 -23.56 5.75
N GLY A 821 -6.22 -22.78 4.72
CA GLY A 821 -6.92 -21.51 4.85
C GLY A 821 -8.39 -21.62 4.50
N GLN A 822 -9.12 -20.55 4.73
CA GLN A 822 -10.57 -20.46 4.49
C GLN A 822 -10.93 -19.34 3.52
N VAL A 823 -12.09 -19.49 2.85
CA VAL A 823 -12.51 -18.58 1.77
C VAL A 823 -13.84 -17.91 2.10
N TYR A 824 -13.92 -16.61 1.87
CA TYR A 824 -15.20 -15.90 1.75
C TYR A 824 -15.65 -15.84 0.31
N PHE A 825 -16.84 -16.37 0.03
CA PHE A 825 -17.53 -16.17 -1.23
C PHE A 825 -18.75 -15.27 -1.01
N LEU A 826 -18.65 -14.01 -1.42
CA LEU A 826 -19.68 -13.01 -1.23
C LEU A 826 -20.67 -13.03 -2.39
N PHE A 827 -21.92 -13.38 -2.09
CA PHE A 827 -23.05 -13.36 -3.00
C PHE A 827 -24.16 -12.49 -2.40
N ASN A 828 -24.25 -11.23 -2.82
CA ASN A 828 -25.06 -10.21 -2.15
C ASN A 828 -26.57 -10.27 -2.50
N ARG A 829 -27.16 -11.47 -2.51
CA ARG A 829 -28.60 -11.72 -2.67
C ARG A 829 -28.98 -13.04 -1.98
N VAL A 830 -30.04 -13.05 -1.18
CA VAL A 830 -30.50 -14.27 -0.49
C VAL A 830 -31.12 -15.26 -1.49
N GLN A 831 -31.84 -14.73 -2.49
CA GLN A 831 -32.41 -15.57 -3.54
C GLN A 831 -31.29 -16.21 -4.37
N GLY A 832 -31.25 -17.55 -4.37
CA GLY A 832 -30.26 -18.33 -5.11
C GLY A 832 -28.93 -18.56 -4.36
N ILE A 833 -28.78 -18.11 -3.11
CA ILE A 833 -27.53 -18.31 -2.36
C ILE A 833 -27.22 -19.79 -2.11
N TYR A 834 -28.24 -20.61 -1.83
CA TYR A 834 -28.09 -22.06 -1.66
C TYR A 834 -27.71 -22.75 -2.97
N GLN A 835 -28.27 -22.30 -4.10
CA GLN A 835 -27.89 -22.81 -5.42
C GLN A 835 -26.44 -22.46 -5.76
N MET A 836 -25.99 -21.26 -5.39
CA MET A 836 -24.59 -20.85 -5.55
C MET A 836 -23.66 -21.71 -4.67
N ALA A 837 -24.06 -22.03 -3.44
CA ALA A 837 -23.29 -22.93 -2.58
C ALA A 837 -23.20 -24.34 -3.18
N GLU A 838 -24.30 -24.90 -3.70
CA GLU A 838 -24.28 -26.19 -4.42
C GLU A 838 -23.36 -26.15 -5.65
N GLN A 839 -23.36 -25.05 -6.40
CA GLN A 839 -22.45 -24.86 -7.53
C GLN A 839 -20.98 -24.85 -7.09
N ILE A 840 -20.66 -24.18 -5.97
CA ILE A 840 -19.31 -24.15 -5.42
C ILE A 840 -18.89 -25.54 -4.94
N THR A 841 -19.76 -26.28 -4.25
CA THR A 841 -19.50 -27.67 -3.84
C THR A 841 -19.27 -28.58 -5.05
N ALA A 842 -20.02 -28.39 -6.14
CA ALA A 842 -19.79 -29.13 -7.38
C ALA A 842 -18.48 -28.74 -8.09
N LEU A 843 -18.06 -27.47 -7.96
CA LEU A 843 -16.80 -26.98 -8.51
C LEU A 843 -15.60 -27.51 -7.72
N VAL A 844 -15.67 -27.56 -6.39
CA VAL A 844 -14.59 -28.00 -5.48
C VAL A 844 -15.15 -29.05 -4.50
N PRO A 845 -15.16 -30.34 -4.88
CA PRO A 845 -15.76 -31.41 -4.06
C PRO A 845 -15.08 -31.63 -2.70
N ASP A 846 -13.80 -31.27 -2.60
CA ASP A 846 -13.00 -31.42 -1.38
C ASP A 846 -13.29 -30.31 -0.35
N ALA A 847 -14.01 -29.25 -0.74
CA ALA A 847 -14.32 -28.12 0.14
C ALA A 847 -15.60 -28.33 0.93
N LYS A 848 -15.57 -28.10 2.24
CA LYS A 848 -16.78 -28.01 3.08
C LYS A 848 -17.38 -26.61 2.97
N VAL A 849 -18.54 -26.52 2.33
CA VAL A 849 -19.22 -25.24 2.05
C VAL A 849 -20.36 -24.99 3.05
N ALA A 850 -20.40 -23.80 3.65
CA ALA A 850 -21.49 -23.30 4.50
C ALA A 850 -22.14 -22.05 3.91
N VAL A 851 -23.37 -21.75 4.34
CA VAL A 851 -24.15 -20.58 3.91
C VAL A 851 -24.48 -19.68 5.10
N ALA A 852 -24.24 -18.38 4.98
CA ALA A 852 -24.58 -17.39 6.00
C ALA A 852 -25.28 -16.15 5.42
N HIS A 853 -26.55 -15.92 5.77
CA HIS A 853 -27.33 -14.77 5.28
C HIS A 853 -28.29 -14.19 6.33
N GLY A 854 -28.78 -12.96 6.09
CA GLY A 854 -29.43 -12.15 7.15
C GLY A 854 -30.87 -12.53 7.47
N GLN A 855 -31.48 -13.34 6.61
CA GLN A 855 -32.80 -13.93 6.86
C GLN A 855 -32.73 -15.21 7.71
N MET A 856 -31.54 -15.74 8.01
CA MET A 856 -31.41 -16.86 8.95
C MET A 856 -31.83 -16.39 10.34
N SER A 857 -32.27 -17.33 11.18
CA SER A 857 -32.45 -16.99 12.59
C SER A 857 -31.10 -16.57 13.20
N GLU A 858 -31.12 -15.63 14.14
CA GLU A 858 -29.88 -15.14 14.76
C GLU A 858 -29.06 -16.29 15.37
N GLN A 859 -29.72 -17.33 15.91
CA GLN A 859 -29.07 -18.52 16.47
C GLN A 859 -28.36 -19.38 15.41
N GLU A 860 -28.99 -19.61 14.26
CA GLU A 860 -28.39 -20.39 13.17
C GLU A 860 -27.22 -19.65 12.53
N LEU A 861 -27.37 -18.34 12.30
CA LEU A 861 -26.31 -17.50 11.75
C LEU A 861 -25.10 -17.47 12.69
N GLU A 862 -25.33 -17.24 13.98
CA GLU A 862 -24.28 -17.23 15.00
C GLU A 862 -23.54 -18.57 15.08
N ARG A 863 -24.28 -19.70 15.11
CA ARG A 863 -23.68 -21.04 15.12
C ARG A 863 -22.84 -21.30 13.87
N THR A 864 -23.35 -21.00 12.68
CA THR A 864 -22.64 -21.24 11.41
C THR A 864 -21.33 -20.46 11.36
N ILE A 865 -21.30 -19.23 11.90
CA ILE A 865 -20.09 -18.42 11.96
C ILE A 865 -19.08 -18.98 12.98
N LEU A 866 -19.55 -19.51 14.12
CA LEU A 866 -18.67 -20.19 15.09
C LEU A 866 -18.07 -21.47 14.51
N ASP A 867 -18.90 -22.32 13.89
CA ASP A 867 -18.43 -23.55 13.22
C ASP A 867 -17.40 -23.22 12.12
N PHE A 868 -17.62 -22.12 11.38
CA PHE A 868 -16.64 -21.62 10.42
C PHE A 868 -15.37 -21.09 11.11
N LEU A 869 -15.46 -20.39 12.25
CA LEU A 869 -14.28 -19.92 13.00
C LEU A 869 -13.44 -21.07 13.56
N ASP A 870 -14.08 -22.16 13.97
CA ASP A 870 -13.44 -23.37 14.51
C ASP A 870 -12.82 -24.27 13.41
N GLY A 871 -13.02 -23.93 12.13
CA GLY A 871 -12.47 -24.68 11.00
C GLY A 871 -13.29 -25.89 10.56
N GLU A 872 -14.55 -26.00 10.98
CA GLU A 872 -15.44 -27.08 10.54
C GLU A 872 -15.87 -26.93 9.08
N TYR A 873 -15.81 -25.71 8.55
CA TYR A 873 -16.14 -25.35 7.17
C TYR A 873 -14.98 -24.58 6.52
N ASP A 874 -14.74 -24.81 5.24
CA ASP A 874 -13.63 -24.20 4.50
C ASP A 874 -14.06 -22.97 3.70
N VAL A 875 -15.27 -23.01 3.14
CA VAL A 875 -15.82 -21.93 2.31
C VAL A 875 -17.12 -21.43 2.91
N LEU A 876 -17.19 -20.12 3.20
CA LEU A 876 -18.43 -19.47 3.63
C LEU A 876 -19.03 -18.66 2.50
N VAL A 877 -20.15 -19.13 1.98
CA VAL A 877 -20.98 -18.41 1.01
C VAL A 877 -21.91 -17.48 1.77
N SER A 878 -21.67 -16.17 1.68
CA SER A 878 -22.40 -15.20 2.50
C SER A 878 -22.93 -14.00 1.74
N THR A 879 -23.90 -13.31 2.33
CA THR A 879 -24.23 -11.93 1.95
C THR A 879 -23.24 -10.94 2.61
N SER A 880 -23.50 -9.64 2.54
CA SER A 880 -22.69 -8.58 3.18
C SER A 880 -22.64 -8.62 4.72
N ILE A 881 -22.97 -9.74 5.35
CA ILE A 881 -22.93 -9.94 6.81
C ILE A 881 -21.50 -10.14 7.31
N ILE A 882 -20.61 -10.66 6.47
CA ILE A 882 -19.18 -10.70 6.79
C ILE A 882 -18.58 -9.29 6.92
N GLU A 883 -19.26 -8.26 6.44
CA GLU A 883 -18.92 -6.85 6.72
C GLU A 883 -19.00 -6.55 8.23
N THR A 884 -19.85 -7.24 8.99
CA THR A 884 -20.04 -7.05 10.43
C THR A 884 -19.21 -8.00 11.27
N GLY A 885 -18.05 -7.53 11.72
CA GLY A 885 -17.51 -7.92 13.02
C GLY A 885 -17.13 -9.39 13.19
N VAL A 886 -16.90 -10.12 12.09
CA VAL A 886 -16.27 -11.43 12.13
C VAL A 886 -14.83 -11.24 11.65
N ASP A 887 -13.89 -11.44 12.57
CA ASP A 887 -12.47 -11.45 12.30
C ASP A 887 -12.01 -12.91 12.33
N ILE A 888 -11.70 -13.46 11.16
CA ILE A 888 -11.21 -14.83 11.06
C ILE A 888 -9.80 -14.78 10.45
N PRO A 889 -8.75 -14.97 11.27
CA PRO A 889 -7.37 -14.88 10.81
C PRO A 889 -7.02 -15.86 9.69
N ASN A 890 -7.70 -17.01 9.65
CA ASN A 890 -7.49 -18.06 8.64
C ASN A 890 -8.14 -17.75 7.29
N VAL A 891 -8.99 -16.73 7.19
CA VAL A 891 -9.58 -16.33 5.91
C VAL A 891 -8.64 -15.39 5.17
N ASN A 892 -8.03 -15.89 4.10
CA ASN A 892 -7.08 -15.11 3.29
C ASN A 892 -7.50 -14.95 1.83
N THR A 893 -8.65 -15.51 1.41
CA THR A 893 -9.19 -15.31 0.07
C THR A 893 -10.62 -14.81 0.13
N LEU A 894 -10.89 -13.71 -0.57
CA LEU A 894 -12.21 -13.12 -0.77
C LEU A 894 -12.57 -13.17 -2.24
N ILE A 895 -13.75 -13.70 -2.56
CA ILE A 895 -14.33 -13.68 -3.90
C ILE A 895 -15.66 -12.94 -3.81
N VAL A 896 -15.79 -11.82 -4.54
CA VAL A 896 -17.01 -11.01 -4.59
C VAL A 896 -17.70 -11.19 -5.92
N HIS A 897 -18.90 -11.78 -5.90
CA HIS A 897 -19.78 -11.90 -7.06
C HIS A 897 -20.52 -10.58 -7.32
N ASP A 898 -20.55 -10.12 -8.58
CA ASP A 898 -21.18 -8.85 -9.02
C ASP A 898 -20.69 -7.61 -8.22
N ALA A 899 -19.37 -7.42 -8.12
CA ALA A 899 -18.76 -6.29 -7.42
C ALA A 899 -19.17 -4.91 -8.00
N ASP A 900 -19.57 -4.88 -9.27
CA ASP A 900 -20.10 -3.70 -9.97
C ASP A 900 -21.41 -3.16 -9.36
N LYS A 901 -22.07 -3.90 -8.47
CA LYS A 901 -23.29 -3.48 -7.78
C LYS A 901 -23.06 -2.94 -6.36
N MET A 902 -21.82 -2.92 -5.86
CA MET A 902 -21.51 -2.60 -4.45
C MET A 902 -20.80 -1.26 -4.28
N GLY A 903 -21.04 -0.55 -3.17
CA GLY A 903 -20.37 0.74 -2.89
C GLY A 903 -18.88 0.60 -2.56
N LEU A 904 -18.08 1.66 -2.81
CA LEU A 904 -16.62 1.63 -2.63
C LEU A 904 -16.23 1.31 -1.18
N SER A 905 -16.86 1.99 -0.21
CA SER A 905 -16.63 1.73 1.22
C SER A 905 -16.93 0.29 1.61
N GLN A 906 -17.94 -0.34 1.01
CA GLN A 906 -18.32 -1.72 1.30
C GLN A 906 -17.27 -2.68 0.75
N LEU A 907 -16.87 -2.51 -0.52
CA LEU A 907 -15.82 -3.30 -1.15
C LEU A 907 -14.50 -3.20 -0.38
N TYR A 908 -14.15 -2.00 0.10
CA TYR A 908 -12.96 -1.80 0.92
C TYR A 908 -13.05 -2.49 2.28
N GLN A 909 -14.17 -2.35 2.99
CA GLN A 909 -14.38 -3.01 4.28
C GLN A 909 -14.33 -4.53 4.15
N LEU A 910 -14.95 -5.08 3.09
CA LEU A 910 -14.92 -6.50 2.77
C LEU A 910 -13.50 -6.97 2.47
N ARG A 911 -12.74 -6.21 1.66
CA ARG A 911 -11.32 -6.47 1.40
C ARG A 911 -10.51 -6.51 2.70
N GLY A 912 -10.77 -5.57 3.60
CA GLY A 912 -10.12 -5.51 4.91
C GLY A 912 -10.49 -6.66 5.86
N ARG A 913 -11.47 -7.51 5.51
CA ARG A 913 -11.79 -8.73 6.26
C ARG A 913 -10.83 -9.88 5.97
N VAL A 914 -10.10 -9.85 4.86
CA VAL A 914 -9.06 -10.83 4.50
C VAL A 914 -7.66 -10.24 4.65
N GLY A 915 -6.63 -11.10 4.77
CA GLY A 915 -5.24 -10.63 4.92
C GLY A 915 -4.93 -10.12 6.32
N ARG A 916 -5.38 -10.88 7.32
CA ARG A 916 -5.12 -10.62 8.73
C ARG A 916 -4.03 -11.52 9.32
N SER A 917 -3.64 -12.57 8.58
CA SER A 917 -2.49 -13.41 8.89
C SER A 917 -1.21 -12.84 8.28
N ASN A 918 -0.08 -13.48 8.58
CA ASN A 918 1.22 -13.23 7.95
C ASN A 918 1.31 -13.82 6.52
N ARG A 919 0.18 -14.11 5.87
CA ARG A 919 0.12 -14.68 4.53
C ARG A 919 -0.46 -13.66 3.56
N ILE A 920 0.02 -13.70 2.33
CA ILE A 920 -0.55 -12.89 1.25
C ILE A 920 -2.01 -13.30 1.05
N ALA A 921 -2.90 -12.33 1.13
CA ALA A 921 -4.32 -12.52 0.87
C ALA A 921 -4.70 -12.03 -0.51
N TYR A 922 -5.78 -12.60 -1.04
CA TYR A 922 -6.28 -12.33 -2.38
C TYR A 922 -7.74 -11.86 -2.30
N ALA A 923 -8.08 -10.83 -3.07
CA ALA A 923 -9.44 -10.34 -3.23
C ALA A 923 -9.82 -10.28 -4.72
N TYR A 924 -10.79 -11.09 -5.12
CA TYR A 924 -11.31 -11.18 -6.48
C TYR A 924 -12.65 -10.45 -6.57
N PHE A 925 -12.66 -9.26 -7.16
CA PHE A 925 -13.86 -8.50 -7.47
C PHE A 925 -14.35 -8.86 -8.87
N THR A 926 -15.38 -9.69 -8.94
CA THR A 926 -15.87 -10.23 -10.21
C THR A 926 -17.10 -9.48 -10.73
N TYR A 927 -17.24 -9.34 -12.05
CA TYR A 927 -18.44 -8.84 -12.71
C TYR A 927 -18.91 -9.79 -13.81
N GLN A 928 -20.15 -9.64 -14.28
CA GLN A 928 -20.75 -10.56 -15.26
C GLN A 928 -20.00 -10.53 -16.59
N ARG A 929 -19.80 -11.72 -17.20
CA ARG A 929 -19.23 -11.86 -18.55
C ARG A 929 -20.08 -11.09 -19.57
N ASP A 930 -19.42 -10.43 -20.51
CA ASP A 930 -20.03 -9.65 -21.61
C ASP A 930 -20.88 -8.44 -21.18
N LYS A 931 -20.77 -8.00 -19.92
CA LYS A 931 -21.48 -6.82 -19.42
C LYS A 931 -20.66 -5.55 -19.62
N VAL A 932 -21.23 -4.55 -20.30
CA VAL A 932 -20.67 -3.20 -20.36
C VAL A 932 -20.86 -2.52 -19.00
N LEU A 933 -19.76 -2.16 -18.34
CA LEU A 933 -19.77 -1.44 -17.07
C LEU A 933 -20.19 0.02 -17.30
N THR A 934 -20.88 0.61 -16.31
CA THR A 934 -21.07 2.06 -16.30
C THR A 934 -19.77 2.74 -15.92
N GLU A 935 -19.53 3.95 -16.43
CA GLU A 935 -18.31 4.73 -16.13
C GLU A 935 -18.09 4.89 -14.61
N VAL A 936 -19.17 5.04 -13.83
CA VAL A 936 -19.13 5.11 -12.36
C VAL A 936 -18.67 3.79 -11.73
N ALA A 937 -19.17 2.65 -12.23
CA ALA A 937 -18.79 1.34 -11.71
C ALA A 937 -17.34 1.00 -12.07
N GLU A 938 -16.90 1.37 -13.27
CA GLU A 938 -15.53 1.20 -13.74
C GLU A 938 -14.54 2.04 -12.92
N LYS A 939 -14.77 3.35 -12.77
CA LYS A 939 -13.91 4.22 -11.92
C LYS A 939 -13.83 3.72 -10.48
N ARG A 940 -14.93 3.22 -9.94
CA ARG A 940 -14.97 2.66 -8.58
C ARG A 940 -14.18 1.37 -8.45
N LEU A 941 -14.31 0.45 -9.41
CA LEU A 941 -13.55 -0.80 -9.43
C LEU A 941 -12.06 -0.54 -9.71
N GLN A 942 -11.74 0.42 -10.56
CA GLN A 942 -10.39 0.89 -10.78
C GLN A 942 -9.78 1.48 -9.49
N SER A 943 -10.56 2.29 -8.76
CA SER A 943 -10.13 2.83 -7.46
C SER A 943 -9.80 1.73 -6.45
N ILE A 944 -10.60 0.65 -6.36
CA ILE A 944 -10.29 -0.45 -5.41
C ILE A 944 -9.00 -1.19 -5.78
N LYS A 945 -8.63 -1.20 -7.08
CA LYS A 945 -7.38 -1.77 -7.60
C LYS A 945 -6.18 -0.83 -7.38
N GLU A 946 -6.35 0.48 -7.51
CA GLU A 946 -5.28 1.47 -7.30
C GLU A 946 -4.89 1.60 -5.83
N PHE A 947 -5.86 1.53 -4.90
CA PHE A 947 -5.60 1.64 -3.47
C PHE A 947 -5.28 0.28 -2.81
N THR A 948 -4.38 -0.52 -3.40
CA THR A 948 -3.90 -1.79 -2.83
C THR A 948 -3.03 -1.62 -1.59
N GLU A 949 -2.45 -0.44 -1.39
CA GLU A 949 -1.60 -0.13 -0.25
C GLU A 949 -2.36 -0.10 1.08
N LEU A 950 -1.74 -0.72 2.08
CA LEU A 950 -2.12 -0.67 3.48
C LEU A 950 -2.04 0.79 3.98
N GLY A 951 -3.15 1.30 4.54
CA GLY A 951 -3.26 2.67 5.07
C GLY A 951 -4.20 3.56 4.27
N SER A 952 -4.70 3.06 3.13
CA SER A 952 -5.59 3.79 2.23
C SER A 952 -7.01 4.01 2.75
N GLY A 953 -7.37 3.46 3.92
CA GLY A 953 -8.74 3.56 4.48
C GLY A 953 -9.20 4.99 4.71
N PHE A 954 -8.30 5.88 5.11
CA PHE A 954 -8.57 7.32 5.22
C PHE A 954 -8.75 7.96 3.83
N LYS A 955 -7.84 7.69 2.88
CA LYS A 955 -7.89 8.18 1.49
C LYS A 955 -9.21 7.77 0.80
N ILE A 956 -9.67 6.55 1.07
CA ILE A 956 -10.90 6.00 0.50
C ILE A 956 -12.14 6.56 1.18
N ALA A 957 -12.11 6.82 2.49
CA ALA A 957 -13.22 7.51 3.17
C ALA A 957 -13.39 8.94 2.63
N MET A 958 -12.28 9.64 2.35
CA MET A 958 -12.30 10.96 1.70
C MET A 958 -12.84 10.89 0.26
N ARG A 959 -12.44 9.87 -0.51
CA ARG A 959 -12.93 9.68 -1.88
C ARG A 959 -14.39 9.23 -1.91
N ASP A 960 -14.84 8.38 -0.98
CA ASP A 960 -16.24 7.95 -0.87
C ASP A 960 -17.14 9.11 -0.39
N LEU A 961 -16.64 9.99 0.49
CA LEU A 961 -17.28 11.26 0.84
C LEU A 961 -17.42 12.19 -0.38
N ALA A 962 -16.37 12.30 -1.19
CA ALA A 962 -16.38 13.06 -2.43
C ALA A 962 -17.38 12.49 -3.45
N ILE A 963 -17.39 11.17 -3.66
CA ILE A 963 -18.22 10.46 -4.64
C ILE A 963 -19.69 10.46 -4.23
N ARG A 964 -20.02 10.20 -2.96
CA ARG A 964 -21.42 10.14 -2.49
C ARG A 964 -22.04 11.52 -2.28
N GLY A 965 -21.22 12.57 -2.18
CA GLY A 965 -21.64 13.90 -1.75
C GLY A 965 -22.05 13.92 -0.27
N ALA A 966 -21.86 15.07 0.38
CA ALA A 966 -22.12 15.28 1.81
C ALA A 966 -23.61 15.23 2.24
N GLY A 967 -24.51 14.72 1.38
CA GLY A 967 -25.95 14.97 1.43
C GLY A 967 -26.72 14.40 2.62
N ASN A 968 -26.12 13.50 3.40
CA ASN A 968 -26.75 12.91 4.60
C ASN A 968 -26.07 13.32 5.92
N LEU A 969 -25.06 14.18 5.90
CA LEU A 969 -24.19 14.37 7.07
C LEU A 969 -24.75 15.35 8.09
N LEU A 970 -25.52 16.35 7.66
CA LEU A 970 -26.03 17.42 8.53
C LEU A 970 -27.52 17.79 8.26
N GLY A 971 -28.24 16.96 7.49
CA GLY A 971 -29.64 17.17 7.10
C GLY A 971 -29.81 17.50 5.62
N ALA A 972 -31.01 17.27 5.08
CA ALA A 972 -31.30 17.40 3.64
C ALA A 972 -31.10 18.83 3.09
N GLU A 973 -31.26 19.86 3.92
CA GLU A 973 -31.06 21.27 3.52
C GLU A 973 -29.57 21.62 3.27
N GLN A 974 -28.64 20.90 3.92
CA GLN A 974 -27.21 21.19 3.86
C GLN A 974 -26.55 20.71 2.56
N HIS A 975 -27.11 19.67 1.93
CA HIS A 975 -26.64 19.16 0.65
C HIS A 975 -26.66 20.24 -0.45
N GLY A 976 -27.71 21.07 -0.44
CA GLY A 976 -27.85 22.19 -1.37
C GLY A 976 -26.80 23.27 -1.19
N PHE A 977 -26.32 23.50 0.05
CA PHE A 977 -25.27 24.48 0.34
C PHE A 977 -23.90 24.00 -0.11
N ILE A 978 -23.56 22.74 0.15
CA ILE A 978 -22.25 22.17 -0.25
C ILE A 978 -22.12 22.13 -1.77
N ALA A 979 -23.18 21.74 -2.49
CA ALA A 979 -23.21 21.81 -3.94
C ALA A 979 -23.12 23.25 -4.49
N SER A 980 -23.51 24.26 -3.70
CA SER A 980 -23.48 25.65 -4.15
C SER A 980 -22.12 26.33 -4.00
N VAL A 981 -21.30 25.93 -3.02
CA VAL A 981 -19.99 26.56 -2.75
C VAL A 981 -18.77 25.64 -2.90
N GLY A 982 -18.98 24.32 -2.96
CA GLY A 982 -17.90 23.33 -2.89
C GLY A 982 -17.59 22.90 -1.46
N PHE A 983 -17.14 21.65 -1.32
CA PHE A 983 -16.91 21.01 -0.02
C PHE A 983 -15.78 21.65 0.81
N ASP A 984 -14.65 21.99 0.17
CA ASP A 984 -13.48 22.53 0.86
C ASP A 984 -13.77 23.93 1.43
N LEU A 985 -14.33 24.83 0.61
CA LEU A 985 -14.70 26.18 1.04
C LEU A 985 -15.76 26.15 2.15
N TYR A 986 -16.74 25.27 2.07
CA TYR A 986 -17.73 25.08 3.13
C TYR A 986 -17.06 24.66 4.46
N SER A 987 -16.12 23.72 4.40
CA SER A 987 -15.39 23.21 5.57
C SER A 987 -14.50 24.29 6.19
N GLN A 988 -13.82 25.10 5.36
CA GLN A 988 -13.03 26.24 5.82
C GLN A 988 -13.91 27.28 6.55
N MET A 989 -15.07 27.65 5.96
CA MET A 989 -16.00 28.61 6.58
C MET A 989 -16.52 28.11 7.93
N LEU A 990 -16.75 26.81 8.08
CA LEU A 990 -17.18 26.21 9.33
C LEU A 990 -16.06 26.16 10.38
N ALA A 991 -14.82 25.88 9.97
CA ALA A 991 -13.65 25.91 10.85
C ALA A 991 -13.42 27.32 11.43
N GLU A 992 -13.44 28.33 10.56
CA GLU A 992 -13.29 29.75 10.93
C GLU A 992 -14.36 30.18 11.95
N GLU A 993 -15.62 29.84 11.71
CA GLU A 993 -16.73 30.21 12.60
C GLU A 993 -16.64 29.48 13.95
N ILE A 994 -16.25 28.19 13.96
CA ILE A 994 -16.03 27.44 15.20
C ILE A 994 -14.89 28.05 16.03
N GLN A 995 -13.78 28.40 15.38
CA GLN A 995 -12.63 29.00 16.05
C GLN A 995 -12.97 30.39 16.62
N ALA A 996 -13.67 31.24 15.85
CA ALA A 996 -14.13 32.55 16.31
C ALA A 996 -15.03 32.45 17.55
N ARG A 997 -15.96 31.49 17.55
CA ARG A 997 -16.87 31.24 18.68
C ARG A 997 -16.18 30.59 19.89
N LYS A 998 -15.16 29.76 19.68
CA LYS A 998 -14.31 29.24 20.77
C LYS A 998 -13.56 30.37 21.46
N LEU A 999 -12.96 31.30 20.70
CA LEU A 999 -12.33 32.52 21.20
C LEU A 999 -13.31 33.40 21.99
N GLU A 1000 -14.52 33.62 21.46
CA GLU A 1000 -15.56 34.44 22.09
C GLU A 1000 -16.04 33.87 23.45
N ARG A 1001 -16.09 32.53 23.60
CA ARG A 1001 -16.64 31.86 24.79
C ARG A 1001 -15.62 31.37 25.82
N PHE A 1002 -14.45 30.92 25.41
CA PHE A 1002 -13.49 30.24 26.30
C PHE A 1002 -12.20 31.02 26.57
N GLY A 1003 -11.98 32.16 25.89
CA GLY A 1003 -10.87 33.05 26.18
C GLY A 1003 -9.49 32.42 26.00
N GLU A 1004 -9.33 31.41 25.13
CA GLU A 1004 -8.03 30.86 24.78
C GLU A 1004 -7.12 31.97 24.20
N GLU A 1005 -5.88 32.04 24.68
CA GLU A 1005 -4.88 32.96 24.14
C GLU A 1005 -4.69 32.69 22.64
N ALA A 1006 -4.77 33.76 21.85
CA ALA A 1006 -4.52 33.69 20.43
C ALA A 1006 -3.14 33.08 20.15
N VAL A 1007 -3.13 31.99 19.37
CA VAL A 1007 -1.94 31.48 18.66
C VAL A 1007 -1.24 32.68 17.99
N PRO A 1008 0.11 32.77 18.02
CA PRO A 1008 0.87 33.99 17.76
C PRO A 1008 0.58 34.64 16.40
N ALA A 1009 0.91 35.93 16.33
CA ALA A 1009 0.64 36.87 15.24
C ALA A 1009 0.75 36.24 13.84
N VAL A 1010 -0.28 36.50 13.01
CA VAL A 1010 -0.30 36.18 11.58
C VAL A 1010 1.05 36.59 10.97
N PRO A 1011 1.78 35.69 10.31
CA PRO A 1011 3.05 36.02 9.68
C PRO A 1011 2.83 37.15 8.65
N VAL A 1012 3.73 38.13 8.63
CA VAL A 1012 3.68 39.23 7.67
C VAL A 1012 3.81 38.65 6.26
N ASN A 1013 2.79 38.84 5.44
CA ASN A 1013 2.82 38.44 4.03
C ASN A 1013 3.39 39.61 3.19
N THR A 1014 4.68 39.55 2.88
CA THR A 1014 5.39 40.60 2.16
C THR A 1014 5.00 40.62 0.67
N GLN A 1015 4.44 41.73 0.20
CA GLN A 1015 4.14 41.94 -1.22
C GLN A 1015 5.38 42.44 -1.98
N LEU A 1016 5.70 41.82 -3.11
CA LEU A 1016 6.85 42.17 -3.95
C LEU A 1016 6.38 42.60 -5.34
N ASP A 1017 6.76 43.81 -5.74
CA ASP A 1017 6.60 44.29 -7.12
C ASP A 1017 7.88 45.03 -7.56
N LEU A 1018 8.88 44.25 -7.98
CA LEU A 1018 10.21 44.77 -8.35
C LEU A 1018 10.42 44.90 -9.87
N GLY A 1019 9.43 44.51 -10.67
CA GLY A 1019 9.53 44.53 -12.13
C GLY A 1019 10.51 43.50 -12.73
N VAL A 1020 10.80 42.41 -12.00
CA VAL A 1020 11.73 41.36 -12.43
C VAL A 1020 11.00 40.19 -13.06
N ASP A 1021 11.62 39.56 -14.06
CA ASP A 1021 11.08 38.38 -14.75
C ASP A 1021 11.36 37.11 -13.94
N ALA A 1022 10.41 36.74 -13.08
CA ALA A 1022 10.52 35.66 -12.10
C ALA A 1022 9.37 34.64 -12.30
N TYR A 1023 9.66 33.56 -13.03
CA TYR A 1023 8.68 32.52 -13.38
C TYR A 1023 9.38 31.18 -13.70
N LEU A 1024 8.61 30.10 -13.77
CA LEU A 1024 9.05 28.77 -14.19
C LEU A 1024 8.79 28.60 -15.70
N PRO A 1025 9.82 28.68 -16.56
CA PRO A 1025 9.62 28.58 -18.00
C PRO A 1025 9.18 27.17 -18.42
N PRO A 1026 8.33 27.05 -19.46
CA PRO A 1026 7.84 25.76 -19.95
C PRO A 1026 8.96 24.85 -20.49
N ASP A 1027 10.07 25.43 -20.95
CA ASP A 1027 11.24 24.67 -21.44
C ASP A 1027 12.05 24.04 -20.30
N TYR A 1028 11.89 24.53 -19.06
CA TYR A 1028 12.56 23.99 -17.87
C TYR A 1028 11.68 23.01 -17.11
N ILE A 1029 10.43 23.40 -16.85
CA ILE A 1029 9.40 22.52 -16.26
C ILE A 1029 8.20 22.53 -17.19
N TYR A 1030 8.00 21.45 -17.97
CA TYR A 1030 6.87 21.35 -18.89
C TYR A 1030 5.56 21.00 -18.17
N ASP A 1031 5.62 20.11 -17.19
CA ASP A 1031 4.44 19.65 -16.46
C ASP A 1031 3.84 20.75 -15.57
N SER A 1032 2.58 21.06 -15.82
CA SER A 1032 1.83 22.07 -15.06
C SER A 1032 1.66 21.69 -13.59
N ILE A 1033 1.61 20.39 -13.27
CA ILE A 1033 1.45 19.91 -11.89
C ILE A 1033 2.74 20.15 -11.11
N GLN A 1034 3.89 19.75 -11.66
CA GLN A 1034 5.21 20.05 -11.09
C GLN A 1034 5.46 21.55 -10.95
N LYS A 1035 5.03 22.39 -11.92
CA LYS A 1035 5.10 23.85 -11.76
C LYS A 1035 4.36 24.31 -10.50
N ILE A 1036 3.12 23.86 -10.29
CA ILE A 1036 2.31 24.23 -9.11
C ILE A 1036 2.99 23.76 -7.82
N GLU A 1037 3.54 22.54 -7.81
CA GLU A 1037 4.28 22.00 -6.66
C GLU A 1037 5.44 22.93 -6.27
N ILE A 1038 6.29 23.29 -7.24
CA ILE A 1038 7.44 24.18 -7.01
C ILE A 1038 6.97 25.57 -6.57
N TYR A 1039 5.99 26.17 -7.24
CA TYR A 1039 5.47 27.48 -6.82
C TYR A 1039 4.90 27.47 -5.39
N LYS A 1040 4.27 26.36 -4.97
CA LYS A 1040 3.83 26.19 -3.58
C LYS A 1040 5.01 26.12 -2.61
N LYS A 1041 6.07 25.37 -2.95
CA LYS A 1041 7.30 25.32 -2.14
C LYS A 1041 7.95 26.69 -2.02
N VAL A 1042 8.05 27.44 -3.13
CA VAL A 1042 8.52 28.83 -3.15
C VAL A 1042 7.69 29.72 -2.22
N ALA A 1043 6.37 29.59 -2.23
CA ALA A 1043 5.47 30.39 -1.40
C ALA A 1043 5.49 29.97 0.09
N ALA A 1044 5.73 28.69 0.37
CA ALA A 1044 5.77 28.12 1.72
C ALA A 1044 7.11 28.34 2.43
N ALA A 1045 8.19 28.58 1.68
CA ALA A 1045 9.53 28.82 2.22
C ALA A 1045 9.51 29.89 3.32
N ALA A 1046 9.94 29.50 4.52
CA ALA A 1046 9.92 30.33 5.72
C ALA A 1046 11.34 30.67 6.20
N SER A 1047 12.35 29.91 5.76
CA SER A 1047 13.75 30.10 6.10
C SER A 1047 14.63 30.24 4.85
N LEU A 1048 15.87 30.72 5.01
CA LEU A 1048 16.84 30.76 3.90
C LEU A 1048 17.37 29.37 3.55
N GLU A 1049 17.36 28.45 4.51
CA GLU A 1049 17.71 27.04 4.32
C GLU A 1049 16.68 26.38 3.39
N ASP A 1050 15.37 26.63 3.60
CA ASP A 1050 14.30 26.11 2.73
C ASP A 1050 14.49 26.52 1.26
N VAL A 1051 14.99 27.74 1.01
CA VAL A 1051 15.25 28.25 -0.34
C VAL A 1051 16.52 27.62 -0.93
N GLY A 1052 17.52 27.34 -0.10
CA GLY A 1052 18.72 26.58 -0.49
C GLY A 1052 18.36 25.15 -0.88
N ASP A 1053 17.59 24.45 -0.04
CA ASP A 1053 17.08 23.11 -0.31
C ASP A 1053 16.25 23.07 -1.59
N LEU A 1054 15.44 24.11 -1.84
CA LEU A 1054 14.65 24.20 -3.07
C LEU A 1054 15.54 24.41 -4.30
N PHE A 1055 16.62 25.16 -4.20
CA PHE A 1055 17.60 25.31 -5.28
C PHE A 1055 18.30 23.99 -5.61
N GLU A 1056 18.75 23.27 -4.58
CA GLU A 1056 19.35 21.94 -4.74
C GLU A 1056 18.35 20.96 -5.37
N GLU A 1057 17.09 20.96 -4.89
CA GLU A 1057 16.03 20.11 -5.44
C GLU A 1057 15.71 20.44 -6.91
N LEU A 1058 15.63 21.72 -7.28
CA LEU A 1058 15.38 22.14 -8.66
C LEU A 1058 16.52 21.70 -9.58
N THR A 1059 17.75 21.90 -9.12
CA THR A 1059 18.96 21.53 -9.87
C THR A 1059 19.03 20.01 -10.05
N ASP A 1060 18.72 19.25 -9.01
CA ASP A 1060 18.73 17.79 -9.05
C ASP A 1060 17.63 17.20 -9.96
N ARG A 1061 16.41 17.76 -9.92
CA ARG A 1061 15.24 17.25 -10.65
C ARG A 1061 15.13 17.71 -12.10
N PHE A 1062 15.63 18.90 -12.41
CA PHE A 1062 15.38 19.58 -13.69
C PHE A 1062 16.65 20.11 -14.37
N GLY A 1063 17.82 19.96 -13.73
CA GLY A 1063 19.09 20.51 -14.22
C GLY A 1063 19.24 22.00 -13.87
N ASP A 1064 20.21 22.67 -14.51
CA ASP A 1064 20.57 24.05 -14.17
C ASP A 1064 19.40 25.04 -14.29
N PRO A 1065 19.05 25.78 -13.22
CA PRO A 1065 17.92 26.70 -13.25
C PRO A 1065 18.21 27.92 -14.15
N PRO A 1066 17.32 28.25 -15.12
CA PRO A 1066 17.49 29.41 -15.96
C PRO A 1066 17.31 30.71 -15.16
N LYS A 1067 17.71 31.84 -15.77
CA LYS A 1067 17.69 33.16 -15.11
C LYS A 1067 16.34 33.51 -14.46
N SER A 1068 15.22 33.20 -15.13
CA SER A 1068 13.89 33.45 -14.59
C SER A 1068 13.58 32.66 -13.31
N VAL A 1069 14.16 31.46 -13.15
CA VAL A 1069 14.02 30.62 -11.95
C VAL A 1069 14.95 31.11 -10.84
N LEU A 1070 16.17 31.54 -11.17
CA LEU A 1070 17.07 32.19 -10.21
C LEU A 1070 16.44 33.47 -9.63
N ASN A 1071 15.78 34.26 -10.48
CA ASN A 1071 15.01 35.43 -10.05
C ASN A 1071 13.85 35.05 -9.13
N LEU A 1072 13.13 33.95 -9.42
CA LEU A 1072 12.08 33.44 -8.56
C LEU A 1072 12.59 33.04 -7.17
N LEU A 1073 13.74 32.38 -7.10
CA LEU A 1073 14.40 32.04 -5.83
C LEU A 1073 14.89 33.29 -5.09
N ALA A 1074 15.41 34.29 -5.80
CA ALA A 1074 15.78 35.58 -5.20
C ALA A 1074 14.55 36.28 -4.59
N VAL A 1075 13.43 36.33 -5.32
CA VAL A 1075 12.14 36.84 -4.82
C VAL A 1075 11.70 36.08 -3.57
N ALA A 1076 11.86 34.76 -3.53
CA ALA A 1076 11.57 33.94 -2.35
C ALA A 1076 12.43 34.35 -1.14
N ARG A 1077 13.75 34.52 -1.32
CA ARG A 1077 14.65 35.00 -0.25
C ARG A 1077 14.24 36.37 0.26
N LEU A 1078 13.89 37.30 -0.63
CA LEU A 1078 13.41 38.63 -0.26
C LEU A 1078 12.09 38.56 0.55
N LYS A 1079 11.17 37.63 0.24
CA LYS A 1079 9.96 37.37 1.05
C LYS A 1079 10.32 36.84 2.43
N VAL A 1080 11.27 35.91 2.53
CA VAL A 1080 11.76 35.37 3.81
C VAL A 1080 12.35 36.49 4.68
N TYR A 1081 13.26 37.32 4.14
CA TYR A 1081 13.77 38.49 4.84
C TYR A 1081 12.65 39.46 5.24
N GLY A 1082 11.67 39.68 4.36
CA GLY A 1082 10.49 40.48 4.66
C GLY A 1082 9.69 39.96 5.86
N ARG A 1083 9.50 38.65 5.95
CA ARG A 1083 8.84 37.99 7.08
C ARG A 1083 9.65 38.08 8.39
N ILE A 1084 10.96 37.90 8.31
CA ILE A 1084 11.87 38.01 9.46
C ILE A 1084 11.87 39.44 10.02
N TYR A 1085 11.98 40.44 9.14
CA TYR A 1085 12.09 41.86 9.54
C TYR A 1085 10.76 42.61 9.65
N GLY A 1086 9.63 41.98 9.30
CA GLY A 1086 8.30 42.60 9.34
C GLY A 1086 8.07 43.66 8.27
N ILE A 1087 8.45 43.37 7.02
CA ILE A 1087 8.25 44.23 5.86
C ILE A 1087 6.92 43.86 5.18
N GLU A 1088 6.01 44.82 5.03
CA GLU A 1088 4.72 44.65 4.36
C GLU A 1088 4.86 44.61 2.84
N SER A 1089 5.71 45.48 2.26
CA SER A 1089 5.89 45.52 0.80
C SER A 1089 7.24 46.06 0.37
N LEU A 1090 7.74 45.57 -0.78
CA LEU A 1090 8.84 46.16 -1.53
C LEU A 1090 8.37 46.43 -2.96
N ASN A 1091 8.29 47.71 -3.34
CA ASN A 1091 7.75 48.13 -4.64
C ASN A 1091 8.75 49.03 -5.39
N ARG A 1092 9.05 48.73 -6.65
CA ARG A 1092 9.86 49.57 -7.53
C ARG A 1092 8.99 50.68 -8.13
N LYS A 1093 9.42 51.93 -8.01
CA LYS A 1093 8.85 53.10 -8.68
C LYS A 1093 9.96 53.88 -9.39
N GLY A 1094 10.10 53.65 -10.69
CA GLY A 1094 11.18 54.24 -11.50
C GLY A 1094 12.56 53.76 -11.04
N ASP A 1095 13.41 54.70 -10.63
CA ASP A 1095 14.78 54.46 -10.18
C ASP A 1095 14.89 54.14 -8.67
N ASP A 1096 13.75 53.96 -7.98
CA ASP A 1096 13.72 53.78 -6.53
C ASP A 1096 12.90 52.56 -6.11
N VAL A 1097 13.38 51.79 -5.13
CA VAL A 1097 12.65 50.71 -4.44
C VAL A 1097 12.14 51.22 -3.10
N LEU A 1098 10.82 51.19 -2.90
CA LEU A 1098 10.15 51.60 -1.68
C LEU A 1098 9.87 50.38 -0.80
N ILE A 1099 10.45 50.37 0.39
CA ILE A 1099 10.29 49.32 1.40
C ILE A 1099 9.39 49.86 2.51
N LYS A 1100 8.26 49.19 2.75
CA LYS A 1100 7.26 49.59 3.74
C LYS A 1100 7.23 48.57 4.88
N CYS A 1101 7.56 49.00 6.10
CA CYS A 1101 7.58 48.14 7.28
C CYS A 1101 6.22 48.12 8.00
N GLU A 1102 5.91 47.04 8.70
CA GLU A 1102 4.70 46.90 9.51
C GLU A 1102 4.73 47.88 10.70
N GLU A 1103 3.61 48.54 10.97
CA GLU A 1103 3.49 49.55 12.03
C GLU A 1103 3.84 49.00 13.42
N ARG A 1104 3.52 47.73 13.70
CA ARG A 1104 3.78 47.07 14.99
C ARG A 1104 5.25 46.82 15.28
N ARG A 1105 6.06 46.63 14.23
CA ARG A 1105 7.52 46.37 14.33
C ARG A 1105 8.37 47.60 14.14
N ALA A 1106 7.76 48.78 13.94
CA ALA A 1106 8.48 50.05 13.89
C ALA A 1106 9.25 50.34 15.20
N ALA A 1107 8.81 49.79 16.33
CA ALA A 1107 9.49 49.90 17.64
C ALA A 1107 10.73 49.02 17.79
N ASP A 1108 10.90 48.00 16.93
CA ASP A 1108 12.03 47.06 16.98
C ASP A 1108 13.28 47.56 16.21
N VAL A 1109 13.16 48.72 15.56
CA VAL A 1109 14.20 49.35 14.74
C VAL A 1109 15.09 50.25 15.60
N ASP A 1110 16.38 49.95 15.66
CA ASP A 1110 17.39 50.78 16.34
C ASP A 1110 17.77 51.99 15.46
N GLU A 1111 17.31 53.17 15.85
CA GLU A 1111 17.50 54.40 15.08
C GLU A 1111 18.98 54.81 14.91
N ALA A 1112 19.85 54.46 15.86
CA ALA A 1112 21.27 54.80 15.77
C ALA A 1112 21.96 53.94 14.70
N LYS A 1113 21.60 52.66 14.63
CA LYS A 1113 22.14 51.72 13.64
C LYS A 1113 21.55 51.96 12.25
N LEU A 1114 20.29 52.35 12.15
CA LEU A 1114 19.69 52.74 10.87
C LEU A 1114 20.42 53.95 10.26
N LYS A 1115 20.75 54.97 11.07
CA LYS A 1115 21.55 56.11 10.61
C LYS A 1115 22.97 55.71 10.19
N ALA A 1116 23.60 54.78 10.90
CA ALA A 1116 24.90 54.24 10.49
C ALA A 1116 24.82 53.51 9.14
N LEU A 1117 23.73 52.78 8.89
CA LEU A 1117 23.46 52.11 7.62
C LEU A 1117 23.20 53.12 6.48
N GLU A 1118 22.47 54.21 6.74
CA GLU A 1118 22.27 55.32 5.79
C GLU A 1118 23.59 55.97 5.37
N LEU A 1119 24.51 56.19 6.33
CA LEU A 1119 25.85 56.70 6.09
C LEU A 1119 26.72 55.71 5.29
N ARG A 1120 26.64 54.41 5.59
CA ARG A 1120 27.39 53.35 4.88
C ARG A 1120 26.96 53.24 3.42
N LEU A 1121 25.67 53.42 3.13
CA LEU A 1121 25.10 53.32 1.79
C LEU A 1121 25.18 54.65 0.99
N LYS A 1122 25.97 55.63 1.45
CA LYS A 1122 26.40 56.85 0.70
C LYS A 1122 25.26 57.57 -0.04
N GLY A 1123 24.09 57.70 0.59
CA GLY A 1123 22.94 58.43 0.02
C GLY A 1123 22.05 57.63 -0.94
N LYS A 1124 22.32 56.33 -1.14
CA LYS A 1124 21.41 55.40 -1.84
C LYS A 1124 20.23 54.95 -0.98
N LEU A 1125 20.30 55.10 0.35
CA LEU A 1125 19.19 54.84 1.27
C LEU A 1125 18.66 56.18 1.80
N GLN A 1126 17.36 56.40 1.67
CA GLN A 1126 16.67 57.58 2.18
C GLN A 1126 15.42 57.17 2.97
N ARG A 1127 15.21 57.77 4.14
CA ARG A 1127 13.97 57.62 4.91
C ARG A 1127 12.93 58.63 4.43
N VAL A 1128 11.73 58.16 4.09
CA VAL A 1128 10.69 59.00 3.43
C VAL A 1128 9.57 59.42 4.39
N SER A 1129 9.39 58.76 5.55
CA SER A 1129 8.26 59.02 6.47
C SER A 1129 8.53 58.67 7.94
N LEU A 1130 7.91 59.43 8.85
CA LEU A 1130 7.70 59.11 10.27
C LEU A 1130 6.22 59.36 10.64
N ASN A 1131 5.57 58.32 11.16
CA ASN A 1131 4.20 58.17 11.65
C ASN A 1131 3.03 58.04 10.64
N PRO A 1132 2.23 56.95 10.73
CA PRO A 1132 2.36 55.79 11.62
C PRO A 1132 3.34 54.71 11.10
N GLN A 1133 3.88 54.86 9.89
CA GLN A 1133 4.56 53.76 9.20
C GLN A 1133 5.95 54.13 8.63
N LEU A 1134 6.95 53.27 8.89
CA LEU A 1134 8.33 53.43 8.39
C LEU A 1134 8.40 53.03 6.91
N VAL A 1135 8.85 53.97 6.07
CA VAL A 1135 9.10 53.75 4.65
C VAL A 1135 10.55 54.11 4.33
N LEU A 1136 11.30 53.13 3.83
CA LEU A 1136 12.67 53.28 3.35
C LEU A 1136 12.67 53.31 1.83
N LYS A 1137 13.56 54.12 1.27
CA LYS A 1137 13.71 54.31 -0.16
C LYS A 1137 15.14 53.99 -0.55
N LEU A 1138 15.31 52.98 -1.41
CA LEU A 1138 16.59 52.58 -1.98
C LEU A 1138 16.68 53.10 -3.42
N ASN A 1139 17.68 53.91 -3.74
CA ASN A 1139 17.95 54.36 -5.09
C ASN A 1139 18.76 53.29 -5.85
N VAL A 1140 18.18 52.77 -6.92
CA VAL A 1140 18.70 51.68 -7.76
C VAL A 1140 19.06 52.16 -9.17
N ARG A 1141 19.26 53.47 -9.34
CA ARG A 1141 19.54 54.08 -10.65
C ARG A 1141 20.81 53.50 -11.29
N GLY A 1142 20.67 53.01 -12.52
CA GLY A 1142 21.78 52.46 -13.30
C GLY A 1142 22.17 51.03 -12.97
N LEU A 1143 21.39 50.34 -12.12
CA LEU A 1143 21.51 48.90 -11.92
C LEU A 1143 20.60 48.16 -12.92
N ASP A 1144 21.09 47.04 -13.45
CA ASP A 1144 20.23 46.06 -14.10
C ASP A 1144 19.44 45.27 -13.05
N ASP A 1145 18.52 44.42 -13.49
CA ASP A 1145 17.60 43.73 -12.57
C ASP A 1145 18.33 42.77 -11.62
N ASP A 1146 19.44 42.16 -12.05
CA ASP A 1146 20.25 41.25 -11.23
C ASP A 1146 21.03 42.03 -10.16
N ALA A 1147 21.71 43.11 -10.55
CA ALA A 1147 22.43 43.96 -9.62
C ALA A 1147 21.47 44.68 -8.66
N MET A 1148 20.24 44.97 -9.10
CA MET A 1148 19.18 45.50 -8.24
C MET A 1148 18.76 44.46 -7.19
N LEU A 1149 18.43 43.23 -7.59
CA LEU A 1149 18.05 42.17 -6.64
C LEU A 1149 19.17 41.90 -5.63
N ALA A 1150 20.41 41.79 -6.09
CA ALA A 1150 21.58 41.61 -5.23
C ALA A 1150 21.76 42.79 -4.25
N PHE A 1151 21.57 44.04 -4.72
CA PHE A 1151 21.69 45.22 -3.87
C PHE A 1151 20.57 45.31 -2.80
N VAL A 1152 19.34 44.94 -3.17
CA VAL A 1152 18.22 44.87 -2.21
C VAL A 1152 18.46 43.76 -1.20
N GLU A 1153 18.95 42.60 -1.63
CA GLU A 1153 19.32 41.48 -0.75
C GLU A 1153 20.46 41.86 0.20
N GLU A 1154 21.52 42.48 -0.29
CA GLU A 1154 22.63 43.00 0.53
C GLU A 1154 22.14 44.00 1.57
N PHE A 1155 21.23 44.90 1.18
CA PHE A 1155 20.59 45.82 2.12
C PHE A 1155 19.83 45.06 3.22
N LEU A 1156 19.03 44.05 2.88
CA LEU A 1156 18.25 43.29 3.85
C LEU A 1156 19.14 42.50 4.83
N VAL A 1157 20.23 41.90 4.33
CA VAL A 1157 21.24 41.23 5.18
C VAL A 1157 21.83 42.22 6.19
N GLN A 1158 22.18 43.41 5.74
CA GLN A 1158 22.70 44.47 6.58
C GLN A 1158 21.63 45.06 7.53
N TYR A 1159 20.36 45.04 7.12
CA TYR A 1159 19.23 45.49 7.92
C TYR A 1159 18.99 44.61 9.17
N LYS A 1160 19.52 43.37 9.20
CA LYS A 1160 19.58 42.53 10.40
C LYS A 1160 20.17 43.29 11.59
N GLU A 1161 21.24 44.04 11.37
CA GLU A 1161 21.95 44.77 12.43
C GLU A 1161 21.05 45.85 13.08
N VAL A 1162 20.09 46.37 12.32
CA VAL A 1162 19.18 47.46 12.69
C VAL A 1162 17.97 46.96 13.48
N THR A 1163 17.51 45.73 13.24
CA THR A 1163 16.34 45.15 13.92
C THR A 1163 16.73 44.37 15.17
N LYS A 1164 16.08 44.62 16.32
CA LYS A 1164 16.23 43.78 17.52
C LYS A 1164 15.40 42.51 17.39
N ILE A 1165 16.01 41.43 16.89
CA ILE A 1165 15.37 40.10 16.90
C ILE A 1165 15.34 39.61 18.35
N LYS A 1166 14.16 39.58 19.00
CA LYS A 1166 13.99 38.89 20.29
C LYS A 1166 14.18 37.39 20.06
N GLY A 1167 15.39 36.87 20.32
CA GLY A 1167 15.63 35.41 20.26
C GLY A 1167 17.08 34.93 20.19
N GLU A 1168 18.05 35.73 19.75
CA GLU A 1168 19.45 35.29 19.76
C GLU A 1168 20.05 35.49 21.17
N LEU A 1169 20.01 34.42 21.97
CA LEU A 1169 20.85 34.25 23.16
C LEU A 1169 22.32 34.42 22.76
N GLN A 1170 23.04 35.20 23.57
CA GLN A 1170 24.49 35.33 23.51
C GLN A 1170 25.12 33.95 23.69
N ASP A 1171 25.69 33.39 22.62
CA ASP A 1171 26.77 32.42 22.75
C ASP A 1171 28.12 33.10 22.50
N VAL A 1172 28.99 32.85 23.45
CA VAL A 1172 30.28 33.48 23.69
C VAL A 1172 31.28 33.05 22.61
N ALA A 1173 32.02 34.01 22.06
CA ALA A 1173 33.11 33.82 21.09
C ALA A 1173 34.30 33.00 21.64
N PRO A 1174 35.26 32.61 20.79
CA PRO A 1174 35.18 32.10 19.41
C PRO A 1174 35.49 30.60 19.30
#